data_AF-A0A8I1KJ63-F1
#
_entry.id   AF-A0A8I1KJ63-F1
#
_cell.length_a   1.000
_cell.length_b   1.000
_cell.length_c   1.000
_cell.angle_alpha   90.00
_cell.angle_beta   90.00
_cell.angle_gamma   90.00
#
_symmetry.space_group_name_H-M   'P 1'
#
loop_
_entity.id
_entity.type
_entity.pdbx_description
1 polymer ?
#
loop_
_entity_poly.entity_id
_entity_poly.type
_entity_poly.pdbx_seq_one_letter_code
_entity_poly.pdbx_strand_id
1 'polypeptide(L)'
;MKDKMKLTTQHKWRRPFFKRPEVILVIAYIVAAIVWELGASALIQNLTLETDTKNLMNRWKPWGFVVLSVFFLFFFTRIWVLRLKKSRELLYNYLGNSPTIHYELRSLDSGIRIDWVSPNCERIMGYSPEEVKAPGWWLRNIHPNDTQLAKKTILRSLEEDQFVYEYRFRHKQGHYVWVRDELRRTNRRPLSFQGSWTNISADYVDDSNGKAGELSEHGVLSGIALLNKHRKVISVDAPFTEISGLTEAQCVNSKLEELFTATDIDDLDSNFPFNQSILIVGRNAEKKRYSAVLTIREAVSGFSEEATYTATLSDVTRMKQQQRQLQKLAFFDDLTGLPNGNSLALDLSRLLDELPSDRLAAVLVMNVDHFHQVNDKYGHHIGDKILQRLTQRLKEVTPFGTKLYNLGGDEFAIVLNHIVEYIDIQNIILQIQKAYERPFGLTSDDQQVQLTASIGASVYPLDGHDSGKLLAQANLAMNSAKDQQNENQAYFKQELENRSYDEIQLEEDVHSVLQSEQMQLVYQPVLNMDKQVVGVEALLRWEHPELGTLHPEKFLPQFDANGMLDTLGIWVIENVVAQVERWQQQNITPGKIAINLATEQISQRLYQAMNRLNKENPKLLAKIEFDLSESSLSEPLPNTLDIIEQLHELGITLVIDRFGKGIGSMLHLKTMAVSKIKIEREFIRDLDTNERSRNLVKAVIRMTTELGLEVQAVGVENQAQLDKLKEFGCHYWQGQLYKLPQAADDVFSSD
;
A
#
# COMPACT_ATOMS: atom_id res chain seq x y z
N MET A 1 24.51 29.47 18.98
CA MET A 1 24.01 29.52 20.37
C MET A 1 22.53 29.87 20.31
N LYS A 2 21.68 29.01 20.90
CA LYS A 2 20.21 28.91 20.78
C LYS A 2 19.72 28.07 19.59
N ASP A 3 18.83 27.13 19.92
CA ASP A 3 18.05 26.23 19.05
C ASP A 3 18.59 24.85 18.65
N LYS A 4 19.24 24.14 19.58
CA LYS A 4 19.24 22.66 19.59
C LYS A 4 19.12 22.11 21.01
N MET A 5 17.94 22.24 21.63
CA MET A 5 17.60 21.48 22.84
C MET A 5 16.08 21.42 23.06
N LYS A 6 15.36 20.67 22.23
CA LYS A 6 13.94 20.32 22.46
C LYS A 6 13.61 18.91 21.99
N LEU A 7 14.34 17.91 22.47
CA LEU A 7 13.91 16.51 22.36
C LEU A 7 14.28 15.79 23.64
N THR A 8 13.43 15.92 24.66
CA THR A 8 13.08 14.90 25.68
C THR A 8 12.24 15.56 26.79
N THR A 9 11.08 16.11 26.46
CA THR A 9 9.99 16.16 27.44
C THR A 9 9.20 14.89 27.24
N GLN A 10 9.49 13.87 28.05
CA GLN A 10 8.55 12.77 28.27
C GLN A 10 7.21 13.41 28.67
N HIS A 11 6.30 13.52 27.70
CA HIS A 11 4.90 13.78 28.00
C HIS A 11 4.42 12.62 28.86
N LYS A 12 4.43 12.84 30.19
CA LYS A 12 3.53 12.11 31.08
C LYS A 12 2.14 12.36 30.51
N TRP A 13 1.64 11.42 29.73
CA TRP A 13 0.23 11.35 29.35
C TRP A 13 -0.55 11.26 30.66
N ARG A 14 -0.85 12.43 31.24
CA ARG A 14 -1.84 12.55 32.29
C ARG A 14 -3.11 12.06 31.63
N ARG A 15 -3.60 10.88 32.03
CA ARG A 15 -4.91 10.39 31.60
C ARG A 15 -5.89 11.57 31.69
N PRO A 16 -6.70 11.82 30.64
CA PRO A 16 -7.64 12.92 30.62
C PRO A 16 -8.38 12.96 31.95
N PHE A 17 -8.58 14.13 32.54
CA PHE A 17 -9.14 14.27 33.89
C PHE A 17 -10.40 13.40 34.09
N PHE A 18 -11.28 13.36 33.09
CA PHE A 18 -12.52 12.57 33.07
C PHE A 18 -12.34 11.05 32.92
N LYS A 19 -11.16 10.58 32.50
CA LYS A 19 -10.83 9.15 32.40
C LYS A 19 -10.16 8.60 33.67
N ARG A 20 -10.02 9.43 34.71
CA ARG A 20 -9.49 8.99 36.00
C ARG A 20 -10.55 8.21 36.77
N PRO A 21 -10.22 7.04 37.34
CA PRO A 21 -11.20 6.19 38.01
C PRO A 21 -11.89 6.88 39.18
N GLU A 22 -11.20 7.78 39.87
CA GLU A 22 -11.74 8.59 40.97
C GLU A 22 -12.81 9.57 40.45
N VAL A 23 -12.59 10.15 39.26
CA VAL A 23 -13.53 11.10 38.63
C VAL A 23 -14.74 10.37 38.06
N ILE A 24 -14.54 9.22 37.43
CA ILE A 24 -15.64 8.38 36.92
C ILE A 24 -16.55 7.92 38.07
N LEU A 25 -15.98 7.56 39.22
CA LEU A 25 -16.75 7.20 40.42
C LEU A 25 -17.65 8.37 40.86
N VAL A 26 -17.07 9.57 40.99
CA VAL A 26 -17.80 10.76 41.44
C VAL A 26 -18.93 11.09 40.47
N ILE A 27 -18.68 11.06 39.16
CA ILE A 27 -19.70 11.34 38.14
C ILE A 27 -20.81 10.28 38.19
N ALA A 28 -20.47 9.00 38.22
CA ALA A 28 -21.45 7.91 38.27
C ALA A 28 -22.33 7.99 39.53
N TYR A 29 -21.74 8.35 40.67
CA TYR A 29 -22.48 8.54 41.93
C TYR A 29 -23.43 9.74 41.85
N ILE A 30 -22.98 10.87 41.30
CA ILE A 30 -23.83 12.07 41.12
C ILE A 30 -25.03 11.74 40.22
N VAL A 31 -24.79 11.05 39.10
CA VAL A 31 -25.87 10.65 38.18
C VAL A 31 -26.86 9.71 38.88
N ALA A 32 -26.38 8.70 39.61
CA ALA A 32 -27.24 7.78 40.36
C ALA A 32 -28.07 8.51 41.43
N ALA A 33 -27.49 9.50 42.11
CA ALA A 33 -28.19 10.31 43.11
C ALA A 33 -29.29 11.17 42.48
N ILE A 34 -29.01 11.82 41.35
CA ILE A 34 -30.01 12.61 40.61
C ILE A 34 -31.17 11.72 40.13
N VAL A 35 -30.84 10.55 39.57
CA VAL A 35 -31.85 9.59 39.09
C VAL A 35 -32.71 9.08 40.24
N TRP A 36 -32.12 8.77 41.39
CA TRP A 36 -32.89 8.37 42.58
C TRP A 36 -33.82 9.48 43.05
N GLU A 37 -33.31 10.71 43.18
CA GLU A 37 -34.11 11.83 43.69
C GLU A 37 -35.29 12.16 42.78
N LEU A 38 -35.06 12.27 41.48
CA LEU A 38 -36.11 12.55 40.51
C LEU A 38 -37.08 11.37 40.35
N GLY A 39 -36.54 10.15 40.22
CA GLY A 39 -37.32 8.94 40.00
C GLY A 39 -38.22 8.59 41.19
N ALA A 40 -37.68 8.63 42.41
CA ALA A 40 -38.46 8.34 43.61
C ALA A 40 -39.55 9.40 43.85
N SER A 41 -39.25 10.68 43.59
CA SER A 41 -40.27 11.75 43.67
C SER A 41 -41.40 11.54 42.67
N ALA A 42 -41.06 11.24 41.41
CA ALA A 42 -42.04 11.01 40.35
C ALA A 42 -42.91 9.77 40.63
N LEU A 43 -42.30 8.70 41.13
CA LEU A 43 -43.01 7.47 41.48
C LEU A 43 -44.02 7.70 42.62
N ILE A 44 -43.61 8.38 43.70
CA ILE A 44 -44.48 8.67 44.85
C ILE A 44 -45.65 9.57 44.44
N GLN A 45 -45.43 10.51 43.52
CA GLN A 45 -46.49 11.39 43.01
C GLN A 45 -47.52 10.62 42.16
N ASN A 46 -47.05 9.76 41.24
CA ASN A 46 -47.91 9.06 40.27
C ASN A 46 -48.66 7.84 40.83
N LEU A 47 -48.30 7.32 42.00
CA LEU A 47 -49.02 6.24 42.64
C LEU A 47 -50.38 6.73 43.19
N THR A 48 -51.48 6.03 42.89
CA THR A 48 -52.82 6.30 43.45
C THR A 48 -52.94 5.72 44.86
N LEU A 49 -52.24 6.34 45.81
CA LEU A 49 -52.20 5.94 47.23
C LEU A 49 -52.77 7.05 48.13
N GLU A 50 -53.28 6.69 49.31
CA GLU A 50 -53.76 7.64 50.33
C GLU A 50 -52.65 8.60 50.77
N THR A 51 -53.01 9.85 51.06
CA THR A 51 -52.08 10.95 51.34
C THR A 51 -51.12 10.65 52.50
N ASP A 52 -51.59 9.93 53.52
CA ASP A 52 -50.78 9.53 54.68
C ASP A 52 -49.69 8.52 54.30
N THR A 53 -49.99 7.58 53.39
CA THR A 53 -48.99 6.63 52.88
C THR A 53 -47.94 7.30 51.99
N LYS A 54 -48.33 8.29 51.18
CA LYS A 54 -47.39 9.11 50.39
C LYS A 54 -46.43 9.91 51.30
N ASN A 55 -46.95 10.49 52.37
CA ASN A 55 -46.15 11.22 53.36
C ASN A 55 -45.16 10.30 54.10
N LEU A 56 -45.60 9.08 54.44
CA LEU A 56 -44.72 8.06 55.00
C LEU A 56 -43.58 7.72 54.02
N MET A 57 -43.90 7.45 52.75
CA MET A 57 -42.89 7.13 51.73
C MET A 57 -41.88 8.27 51.52
N ASN A 58 -42.33 9.52 51.50
CA ASN A 58 -41.44 10.68 51.41
C ASN A 58 -40.50 10.80 52.62
N ARG A 59 -40.95 10.40 53.82
CA ARG A 59 -40.12 10.40 55.03
C ARG A 59 -39.03 9.31 54.99
N TRP A 60 -39.31 8.17 54.35
CA TRP A 60 -38.36 7.05 54.23
C TRP A 60 -37.43 7.15 53.02
N LYS A 61 -37.77 7.97 52.02
CA LYS A 61 -36.98 8.17 50.79
C LYS A 61 -35.49 8.46 51.05
N PRO A 62 -35.09 9.35 51.99
CA PRO A 62 -33.66 9.60 52.26
C PRO A 62 -32.94 8.37 52.81
N TRP A 63 -33.60 7.55 53.63
CA TRP A 63 -33.03 6.31 54.15
C TRP A 63 -32.85 5.26 53.05
N GLY A 64 -33.77 5.19 52.10
CA GLY A 64 -33.60 4.39 50.88
C GLY A 64 -32.38 4.80 50.07
N PHE A 65 -32.11 6.11 49.94
CA PHE A 65 -30.92 6.62 49.27
C PHE A 65 -29.61 6.22 49.96
N VAL A 66 -29.57 6.27 51.30
CA VAL A 66 -28.40 5.85 52.09
C VAL A 66 -28.10 4.37 51.86
N VAL A 67 -29.11 3.51 51.90
CA VAL A 67 -28.95 2.06 51.63
C VAL A 67 -28.41 1.84 50.22
N LEU A 68 -29.01 2.49 49.21
CA LEU A 68 -28.57 2.38 47.82
C LEU A 68 -27.11 2.85 47.63
N SER A 69 -26.72 3.93 48.30
CA SER A 69 -25.37 4.48 48.26
C SER A 69 -24.32 3.50 48.82
N VAL A 70 -24.64 2.83 49.93
CA VAL A 70 -23.76 1.80 50.52
C VAL A 70 -23.59 0.61 49.56
N PHE A 71 -24.68 0.14 48.95
CA PHE A 71 -24.62 -0.93 47.95
C PHE A 71 -23.78 -0.51 46.73
N PHE A 72 -23.98 0.71 46.22
CA PHE A 72 -23.20 1.22 45.09
C PHE A 72 -21.70 1.24 45.39
N LEU A 73 -21.29 1.80 46.54
CA LEU A 73 -19.89 1.84 46.95
C LEU A 73 -19.29 0.43 47.14
N PHE A 74 -20.03 -0.49 47.76
CA PHE A 74 -19.58 -1.87 47.94
C PHE A 74 -19.37 -2.60 46.60
N PHE A 75 -20.34 -2.55 45.69
CA PHE A 75 -20.22 -3.21 44.39
C PHE A 75 -19.15 -2.56 43.52
N PHE A 76 -19.05 -1.23 43.53
CA PHE A 76 -18.03 -0.52 42.76
C PHE A 76 -16.62 -0.86 43.24
N THR A 77 -16.37 -0.79 44.56
CA THR A 77 -15.07 -1.17 45.14
C THR A 77 -14.74 -2.63 44.83
N ARG A 78 -15.71 -3.54 44.95
CA ARG A 78 -15.53 -4.96 44.61
C ARG A 78 -15.17 -5.18 43.13
N ILE A 79 -15.85 -4.52 42.20
CA ILE A 79 -15.54 -4.60 40.75
C ILE A 79 -14.13 -4.09 40.46
N TRP A 80 -13.71 -2.99 41.09
CA TRP A 80 -12.37 -2.43 40.90
C TRP A 80 -11.27 -3.32 41.47
N VAL A 81 -11.48 -3.87 42.67
CA VAL A 81 -10.56 -4.85 43.27
C VAL A 81 -10.43 -6.09 42.37
N LEU A 82 -11.54 -6.58 41.81
CA LEU A 82 -11.52 -7.72 40.87
C LEU A 82 -10.77 -7.38 39.57
N ARG A 83 -10.96 -6.18 39.00
CA ARG A 83 -10.21 -5.73 37.82
C ARG A 83 -8.71 -5.66 38.08
N LEU A 84 -8.30 -5.07 39.22
CA LEU A 84 -6.90 -5.00 39.62
C LEU A 84 -6.30 -6.40 39.82
N LYS A 85 -7.05 -7.32 40.42
CA LYS A 85 -6.62 -8.71 40.59
C LYS A 85 -6.40 -9.40 39.23
N LYS A 86 -7.34 -9.24 38.29
CA LYS A 86 -7.23 -9.78 36.92
C LYS A 86 -6.04 -9.20 36.15
N SER A 87 -5.82 -7.89 36.21
CA SER A 87 -4.65 -7.25 35.56
C SER A 87 -3.34 -7.73 36.16
N ARG A 88 -3.29 -7.93 37.49
CA ARG A 88 -2.11 -8.48 38.17
C ARG A 88 -1.85 -9.92 37.74
N GLU A 89 -2.87 -10.79 37.73
CA GLU A 89 -2.74 -12.18 37.28
C GLU A 89 -2.29 -12.29 35.82
N LEU A 90 -2.84 -11.46 34.93
CA LEU A 90 -2.38 -11.38 33.54
C LEU A 90 -0.90 -11.02 33.45
N LEU A 91 -0.46 -9.97 34.16
CA LEU A 91 0.95 -9.56 34.18
C LEU A 91 1.85 -10.66 34.75
N TYR A 92 1.43 -11.32 35.82
CA TYR A 92 2.15 -12.46 36.41
C TYR A 92 2.28 -13.63 35.42
N ASN A 93 1.22 -13.93 34.65
CA ASN A 93 1.25 -14.97 33.62
C ASN A 93 2.17 -14.60 32.44
N TYR A 94 2.11 -13.35 31.96
CA TYR A 94 3.02 -12.87 30.91
C TYR A 94 4.47 -12.93 31.34
N LEU A 95 4.79 -12.50 32.57
CA LEU A 95 6.14 -12.57 33.12
C LEU A 95 6.58 -14.01 33.41
N GLY A 96 5.67 -14.91 33.79
CA GLY A 96 5.93 -16.33 33.98
C GLY A 96 6.26 -17.08 32.68
N ASN A 97 5.70 -16.63 31.57
CA ASN A 97 5.96 -17.19 30.24
C ASN A 97 7.09 -16.48 29.49
N SER A 98 7.56 -15.32 29.98
CA SER A 98 8.70 -14.61 29.39
C SER A 98 9.98 -15.48 29.40
N PRO A 99 10.81 -15.44 28.35
CA PRO A 99 12.13 -16.07 28.35
C PRO A 99 13.17 -15.31 29.18
N THR A 100 12.85 -14.08 29.62
CA THR A 100 13.76 -13.22 30.39
C THR A 100 13.23 -13.05 31.81
N ILE A 101 14.09 -13.27 32.81
CA ILE A 101 13.75 -13.07 34.22
C ILE A 101 13.95 -11.59 34.54
N HIS A 102 12.93 -10.92 35.04
CA HIS A 102 13.02 -9.54 35.50
C HIS A 102 13.15 -9.52 37.01
N TYR A 103 13.93 -8.59 37.54
CA TYR A 103 14.11 -8.44 38.97
C TYR A 103 14.33 -6.98 39.39
N GLU A 104 13.99 -6.68 40.64
CA GLU A 104 14.28 -5.40 41.27
C GLU A 104 15.16 -5.66 42.49
N LEU A 105 16.27 -4.94 42.57
CA LEU A 105 17.21 -5.01 43.69
C LEU A 105 17.30 -3.67 44.41
N ARG A 106 17.54 -3.73 45.72
CA ARG A 106 17.87 -2.56 46.55
C ARG A 106 19.25 -2.70 47.14
N SER A 107 19.95 -1.57 47.20
CA SER A 107 21.20 -1.45 47.94
C SER A 107 20.88 -1.24 49.42
N LEU A 108 21.42 -2.09 50.29
CA LEU A 108 21.37 -1.97 51.75
C LEU A 108 22.80 -1.80 52.28
N ASP A 109 22.97 -1.28 53.50
CA ASP A 109 24.29 -1.12 54.13
C ASP A 109 25.05 -2.45 54.31
N SER A 110 24.33 -3.59 54.26
CA SER A 110 24.86 -4.95 54.38
C SER A 110 25.07 -5.67 53.03
N GLY A 111 24.82 -4.99 51.90
CA GLY A 111 24.97 -5.54 50.54
C GLY A 111 23.71 -5.38 49.67
N ILE A 112 23.64 -6.15 48.58
CA ILE A 112 22.52 -6.08 47.62
C ILE A 112 21.51 -7.18 47.89
N ARG A 113 20.23 -6.82 47.85
CA ARG A 113 19.11 -7.75 47.98
C ARG A 113 18.14 -7.60 46.82
N ILE A 114 17.71 -8.74 46.27
CA ILE A 114 16.61 -8.81 45.31
C ILE A 114 15.31 -8.75 46.10
N ASP A 115 14.50 -7.72 45.87
CA ASP A 115 13.21 -7.52 46.53
C ASP A 115 12.05 -8.13 45.75
N TRP A 116 12.18 -8.16 44.42
CA TRP A 116 11.20 -8.77 43.54
C TRP A 116 11.91 -9.47 42.39
N VAL A 117 11.39 -10.63 42.00
CA VAL A 117 11.83 -11.38 40.82
C VAL A 117 10.59 -11.98 40.15
N SER A 118 10.59 -12.03 38.83
CA SER A 118 9.51 -12.65 38.06
C SER A 118 9.45 -14.17 38.28
N PRO A 119 8.25 -14.76 38.25
CA PRO A 119 8.05 -16.18 38.60
C PRO A 119 8.71 -17.18 37.64
N ASN A 120 9.05 -16.75 36.42
CA ASN A 120 9.78 -17.58 35.45
C ASN A 120 11.21 -17.95 35.91
N CYS A 121 11.74 -17.35 36.97
CA CYS A 121 13.02 -17.77 37.55
C CYS A 121 13.02 -19.24 37.98
N GLU A 122 11.88 -19.78 38.40
CA GLU A 122 11.74 -21.18 38.80
C GLU A 122 11.86 -22.11 37.60
N ARG A 123 11.27 -21.74 36.47
CA ARG A 123 11.39 -22.51 35.22
C ARG A 123 12.78 -22.42 34.61
N ILE A 124 13.42 -21.24 34.67
CA ILE A 124 14.69 -20.96 33.95
C ILE A 124 15.92 -21.32 34.79
N MET A 125 15.90 -21.05 36.10
CA MET A 125 17.04 -21.29 37.01
C MET A 125 16.79 -22.45 37.99
N GLY A 126 15.56 -22.95 38.09
CA GLY A 126 15.15 -23.99 39.03
C GLY A 126 14.81 -23.48 40.44
N TYR A 127 15.07 -22.21 40.77
CA TYR A 127 14.85 -21.67 42.10
C TYR A 127 13.53 -20.92 42.21
N SER A 128 12.80 -21.14 43.31
CA SER A 128 11.59 -20.40 43.62
C SER A 128 11.91 -18.91 43.88
N PRO A 129 10.97 -17.98 43.62
CA PRO A 129 11.18 -16.56 43.90
C PRO A 129 11.60 -16.26 45.34
N GLU A 130 11.18 -17.05 46.31
CA GLU A 130 11.55 -16.87 47.72
C GLU A 130 12.99 -17.29 48.00
N GLU A 131 13.48 -18.34 47.34
CA GLU A 131 14.91 -18.73 47.41
C GLU A 131 15.81 -17.65 46.81
N VAL A 132 15.41 -17.07 45.66
CA VAL A 132 16.17 -16.02 44.96
C VAL A 132 16.33 -14.75 45.80
N LYS A 133 15.31 -14.38 46.59
CA LYS A 133 15.30 -13.19 47.45
C LYS A 133 16.12 -13.37 48.74
N ALA A 134 16.66 -14.56 49.01
CA ALA A 134 17.42 -14.82 50.22
C ALA A 134 18.72 -14.00 50.26
N PRO A 135 19.13 -13.45 51.42
CA PRO A 135 20.35 -12.65 51.52
C PRO A 135 21.60 -13.40 51.05
N GLY A 136 22.40 -12.74 50.20
CA GLY A 136 23.63 -13.28 49.62
C GLY A 136 23.41 -14.46 48.66
N TRP A 137 22.17 -14.79 48.29
CA TRP A 137 21.88 -15.91 47.39
C TRP A 137 22.54 -15.74 46.03
N TRP A 138 22.44 -14.55 45.44
CA TRP A 138 23.03 -14.26 44.13
C TRP A 138 24.52 -14.57 44.12
N LEU A 139 25.26 -14.03 45.09
CA LEU A 139 26.71 -14.20 45.17
C LEU A 139 27.15 -15.66 45.39
N ARG A 140 26.37 -16.45 46.13
CA ARG A 140 26.69 -17.87 46.38
C ARG A 140 26.51 -18.76 45.17
N ASN A 141 25.75 -18.32 44.17
CA ASN A 141 25.40 -19.12 43.00
C ASN A 141 26.14 -18.67 41.73
N ILE A 142 26.99 -17.65 41.78
CA ILE A 142 27.89 -17.31 40.67
C ILE A 142 29.05 -18.31 40.63
N HIS A 143 29.52 -18.63 39.43
CA HIS A 143 30.69 -19.49 39.26
C HIS A 143 31.93 -18.88 39.97
N PRO A 144 32.77 -19.68 40.66
CA PRO A 144 33.92 -19.17 41.43
C PRO A 144 34.88 -18.27 40.63
N ASN A 145 35.17 -18.64 39.37
CA ASN A 145 36.07 -17.87 38.51
C ASN A 145 35.48 -16.50 38.09
N ASP A 146 34.16 -16.35 38.15
CA ASP A 146 33.46 -15.13 37.70
C ASP A 146 33.12 -14.23 38.90
N THR A 147 33.28 -14.75 40.14
CA THR A 147 32.80 -14.11 41.38
C THR A 147 33.54 -12.81 41.71
N GLN A 148 34.87 -12.74 41.51
CA GLN A 148 35.63 -11.51 41.77
C GLN A 148 35.30 -10.40 40.76
N LEU A 149 35.16 -10.78 39.49
CA LEU A 149 34.85 -9.84 38.42
C LEU A 149 33.40 -9.33 38.53
N ALA A 150 32.44 -10.22 38.81
CA ALA A 150 31.04 -9.86 39.03
C ALA A 150 30.84 -8.92 40.24
N LYS A 151 31.57 -9.13 41.34
CA LYS A 151 31.56 -8.19 42.50
C LYS A 151 32.06 -6.80 42.11
N LYS A 152 33.14 -6.72 41.35
CA LYS A 152 33.73 -5.45 40.90
C LYS A 152 32.81 -4.69 39.94
N THR A 153 32.13 -5.42 39.05
CA THR A 153 31.15 -4.85 38.11
C THR A 153 29.93 -4.31 38.82
N ILE A 154 29.41 -5.00 39.83
CA ILE A 154 28.24 -4.53 40.59
C ILE A 154 28.56 -3.34 41.51
N LEU A 155 29.76 -3.27 42.07
CA LEU A 155 30.17 -2.08 42.82
C LEU A 155 30.30 -0.86 41.90
N ARG A 156 30.80 -1.04 40.67
CA ARG A 156 30.73 -0.03 39.60
C ARG A 156 29.29 0.28 39.17
N SER A 157 28.37 -0.70 39.26
CA SER A 157 26.98 -0.50 38.85
C SER A 157 26.16 0.43 39.74
N LEU A 158 26.68 0.77 40.91
CA LEU A 158 26.08 1.78 41.80
C LEU A 158 26.38 3.22 41.32
N GLU A 159 27.32 3.41 40.38
CA GLU A 159 27.85 4.71 39.96
C GLU A 159 27.38 5.18 38.57
N GLU A 160 27.08 4.29 37.61
CA GLU A 160 26.55 4.65 36.27
C GLU A 160 25.06 4.30 36.09
N ASP A 161 24.44 4.68 34.96
CA ASP A 161 22.99 4.59 34.74
C ASP A 161 22.50 3.25 34.12
N GLN A 162 23.35 2.53 33.37
CA GLN A 162 23.00 1.26 32.71
C GLN A 162 24.22 0.35 32.53
N PHE A 163 24.02 -0.96 32.72
CA PHE A 163 25.07 -1.99 32.61
C PHE A 163 24.56 -3.25 31.94
N VAL A 164 25.44 -3.95 31.24
CA VAL A 164 25.23 -5.30 30.70
C VAL A 164 26.46 -6.14 31.04
N TYR A 165 26.25 -7.31 31.64
CA TYR A 165 27.35 -8.17 32.06
C TYR A 165 26.98 -9.65 31.94
N GLU A 166 27.94 -10.49 31.54
CA GLU A 166 27.71 -11.93 31.35
C GLU A 166 28.53 -12.74 32.34
N TYR A 167 27.89 -13.71 32.98
CA TYR A 167 28.54 -14.61 33.92
C TYR A 167 27.83 -15.95 34.00
N ARG A 168 28.55 -16.96 34.51
CA ARG A 168 27.95 -18.27 34.78
C ARG A 168 27.25 -18.26 36.12
N PHE A 169 26.02 -18.74 36.11
CA PHE A 169 25.17 -18.86 37.27
C PHE A 169 24.76 -20.31 37.48
N ARG A 170 24.76 -20.76 38.73
CA ARG A 170 24.47 -22.14 39.09
C ARG A 170 22.97 -22.37 39.01
N HIS A 171 22.56 -23.35 38.20
CA HIS A 171 21.19 -23.85 38.16
C HIS A 171 20.93 -24.76 39.38
N LYS A 172 19.68 -24.86 39.85
CA LYS A 172 19.33 -25.67 41.05
C LYS A 172 19.73 -27.15 40.92
N GLN A 173 19.78 -27.67 39.70
CA GLN A 173 20.21 -29.04 39.40
C GLN A 173 21.75 -29.23 39.43
N GLY A 174 22.52 -28.17 39.69
CA GLY A 174 23.96 -28.26 39.95
C GLY A 174 24.88 -27.89 38.78
N HIS A 175 24.37 -27.83 37.55
CA HIS A 175 25.13 -27.33 36.39
C HIS A 175 25.15 -25.79 36.35
N TYR A 176 26.01 -25.21 35.51
CA TYR A 176 26.07 -23.77 35.30
C TYR A 176 25.39 -23.38 33.99
N VAL A 177 24.67 -22.27 34.02
CA VAL A 177 24.06 -21.61 32.86
C VAL A 177 24.72 -20.26 32.66
N TRP A 178 24.93 -19.87 31.40
CA TRP A 178 25.36 -18.51 31.08
C TRP A 178 24.19 -17.55 31.14
N VAL A 179 24.41 -16.43 31.82
CA VAL A 179 23.39 -15.41 32.07
C VAL A 179 23.94 -14.06 31.64
N ARG A 180 23.22 -13.38 30.74
CA ARG A 180 23.37 -11.95 30.51
C ARG A 180 22.51 -11.19 31.51
N ASP A 181 23.14 -10.31 32.27
CA ASP A 181 22.52 -9.47 33.27
C ASP A 181 22.56 -8.01 32.84
N GLU A 182 21.40 -7.45 32.55
CA GLU A 182 21.24 -6.04 32.20
C GLU A 182 20.62 -5.29 33.36
N LEU A 183 21.28 -4.25 33.88
CA LEU A 183 20.78 -3.44 35.00
C LEU A 183 20.62 -1.98 34.60
N ARG A 184 19.56 -1.36 35.12
CA ARG A 184 19.32 0.08 35.01
C ARG A 184 19.01 0.68 36.37
N ARG A 185 19.64 1.82 36.66
CA ARG A 185 19.37 2.59 37.87
C ARG A 185 18.00 3.25 37.77
N THR A 186 17.22 3.19 38.86
CA THR A 186 15.96 3.93 38.93
C THR A 186 16.09 5.14 39.86
N ASN A 187 15.37 6.22 39.55
CA ASN A 187 15.37 7.47 40.33
C ASN A 187 14.54 7.40 41.63
N ARG A 188 14.21 6.20 42.13
CA ARG A 188 13.42 6.03 43.36
C ARG A 188 14.33 6.11 44.60
N ARG A 189 13.82 6.69 45.68
CA ARG A 189 14.48 6.69 47.01
C ARG A 189 13.77 5.68 47.93
N PRO A 190 14.50 4.76 48.60
CA PRO A 190 15.95 4.51 48.50
C PRO A 190 16.36 3.95 47.12
N LEU A 191 17.64 4.06 46.76
CA LEU A 191 18.17 3.62 45.46
C LEU A 191 17.72 2.18 45.15
N SER A 192 16.98 2.00 44.06
CA SER A 192 16.65 0.69 43.51
C SER A 192 17.10 0.56 42.06
N PHE A 193 17.49 -0.65 41.69
CA PHE A 193 17.89 -0.99 40.32
C PHE A 193 16.91 -2.01 39.78
N GLN A 194 16.58 -1.87 38.49
CA GLN A 194 15.78 -2.85 37.76
C GLN A 194 16.70 -3.58 36.81
N GLY A 195 16.63 -4.90 36.84
CA GLY A 195 17.46 -5.74 36.00
C GLY A 195 16.70 -6.83 35.27
N SER A 196 17.36 -7.41 34.27
CA SER A 196 16.88 -8.56 33.54
C SER A 196 17.99 -9.59 33.31
N TRP A 197 17.69 -10.85 33.62
CA TRP A 197 18.53 -12.00 33.30
C TRP A 197 17.99 -12.75 32.10
N THR A 198 18.83 -12.90 31.09
CA THR A 198 18.57 -13.72 29.91
C THR A 198 19.52 -14.91 29.93
N ASN A 199 18.96 -16.13 29.84
CA ASN A 199 19.77 -17.33 29.68
C ASN A 199 20.32 -17.36 28.25
N ILE A 200 21.63 -17.25 28.13
CA ILE A 200 22.36 -17.27 26.85
C ILE A 200 23.12 -18.58 26.65
N SER A 201 22.88 -19.61 27.46
CA SER A 201 23.64 -20.88 27.41
C SER A 201 23.60 -21.57 26.05
N ALA A 202 22.54 -21.35 25.25
CA ALA A 202 22.45 -21.84 23.88
C ALA A 202 23.54 -21.26 22.97
N ASP A 203 24.02 -20.06 23.29
CA ASP A 203 25.12 -19.39 22.60
C ASP A 203 26.49 -20.02 22.96
N TYR A 204 26.51 -21.02 23.87
CA TYR A 204 27.72 -21.59 24.47
C TYR A 204 27.76 -23.15 24.45
N VAL A 205 26.96 -23.84 23.62
CA VAL A 205 26.93 -25.32 23.61
C VAL A 205 28.13 -25.93 22.85
N ASP A 206 29.08 -26.40 23.67
CA ASP A 206 30.09 -27.47 23.59
C ASP A 206 31.11 -27.53 22.43
N ASP A 207 32.38 -27.28 22.78
CA ASP A 207 33.51 -28.05 22.26
C ASP A 207 34.21 -28.74 23.46
N SER A 208 33.73 -29.94 23.77
CA SER A 208 34.26 -30.80 24.83
C SER A 208 35.50 -31.55 24.32
N ASN A 209 36.64 -30.86 24.25
CA ASN A 209 37.95 -31.50 24.33
C ASN A 209 38.98 -30.54 24.91
N GLY A 210 39.65 -30.98 25.97
CA GLY A 210 40.48 -30.13 26.81
C GLY A 210 41.61 -29.44 26.05
N LYS A 211 41.48 -28.12 25.90
CA LYS A 211 42.56 -27.15 26.03
C LYS A 211 42.00 -25.93 26.76
N ALA A 212 42.34 -25.80 28.03
CA ALA A 212 42.22 -24.52 28.71
C ALA A 212 43.23 -23.55 28.08
N GLY A 213 42.73 -22.54 27.38
CA GLY A 213 43.53 -21.43 26.86
C GLY A 213 43.54 -21.33 25.35
N GLU A 214 42.42 -20.93 24.76
CA GLU A 214 42.39 -20.14 23.53
C GLU A 214 41.05 -19.40 23.53
N LEU A 215 41.10 -18.06 23.50
CA LEU A 215 39.93 -17.19 23.52
C LEU A 215 39.08 -17.46 22.26
N SER A 216 38.00 -18.22 22.39
CA SER A 216 37.07 -18.45 21.28
C SER A 216 36.13 -17.25 21.09
N GLU A 217 36.60 -16.29 20.29
CA GLU A 217 35.94 -15.60 19.15
C GLU A 217 34.52 -14.98 19.25
N HIS A 218 33.85 -14.93 20.40
CA HIS A 218 32.49 -14.35 20.48
C HIS A 218 32.31 -13.20 21.49
N GLY A 219 33.35 -12.84 22.26
CA GLY A 219 33.38 -11.59 23.02
C GLY A 219 33.78 -10.42 22.14
N VAL A 220 33.18 -9.25 22.33
CA VAL A 220 33.68 -7.98 21.76
C VAL A 220 35.09 -7.77 22.32
N LEU A 221 36.11 -8.13 21.53
CA LEU A 221 37.51 -7.95 21.90
C LEU A 221 37.70 -6.48 22.26
N SER A 222 38.11 -6.21 23.51
CA SER A 222 38.21 -4.85 24.03
C SER A 222 39.58 -4.65 24.67
N GLY A 223 40.36 -3.74 24.09
CA GLY A 223 41.67 -3.35 24.56
C GLY A 223 41.66 -2.04 25.32
N ILE A 224 42.65 -1.86 26.18
CA ILE A 224 42.81 -0.68 27.03
C ILE A 224 44.19 -0.05 26.78
N ALA A 225 44.18 1.27 26.60
CA ALA A 225 45.37 2.12 26.62
C ALA A 225 45.31 3.07 27.81
N LEU A 226 46.42 3.18 28.55
CA LEU A 226 46.59 4.20 29.59
C LEU A 226 47.24 5.43 28.97
N LEU A 227 46.75 6.62 29.32
CA LEU A 227 47.20 7.89 28.77
C LEU A 227 47.64 8.84 29.88
N ASN A 228 48.66 9.65 29.60
CA ASN A 228 49.06 10.74 30.49
C ASN A 228 48.18 12.00 30.29
N LYS A 229 48.43 13.05 31.08
CA LYS A 229 47.77 14.36 30.99
C LYS A 229 47.83 15.04 29.61
N HIS A 230 48.75 14.61 28.74
CA HIS A 230 48.91 15.11 27.37
C HIS A 230 48.37 14.14 26.30
N ARG A 231 47.58 13.13 26.70
CA ARG A 231 46.98 12.10 25.82
C ARG A 231 47.98 11.24 25.05
N LYS A 232 49.22 11.17 25.53
CA LYS A 232 50.20 10.20 25.02
C LYS A 232 49.98 8.85 25.70
N VAL A 233 50.09 7.78 24.93
CA VAL A 233 49.94 6.43 25.42
C VAL A 233 51.14 6.05 26.30
N ILE A 234 50.86 5.62 27.53
CA ILE A 234 51.84 5.14 28.52
C ILE A 234 52.03 3.64 28.34
N SER A 235 50.92 2.90 28.20
CA SER A 235 50.92 1.45 28.02
C SER A 235 49.63 1.01 27.32
N VAL A 236 49.69 -0.13 26.65
CA VAL A 236 48.53 -0.80 26.02
C VAL A 236 48.49 -2.25 26.45
N ASP A 237 47.31 -2.85 26.52
CA ASP A 237 47.19 -4.29 26.72
C ASP A 237 47.24 -5.06 25.39
N ALA A 238 47.38 -6.39 25.49
CA ALA A 238 47.46 -7.25 24.31
C ALA A 238 46.23 -7.14 23.38
N PRO A 239 44.98 -7.12 23.88
CA PRO A 239 43.81 -6.91 23.02
C PRO A 239 43.85 -5.58 22.25
N PHE A 240 44.38 -4.49 22.83
CA PHE A 240 44.49 -3.21 22.13
C PHE A 240 45.42 -3.31 20.91
N THR A 241 46.55 -4.01 21.06
CA THR A 241 47.48 -4.25 19.95
C THR A 241 46.90 -5.18 18.88
N GLU A 242 46.11 -6.17 19.28
CA GLU A 242 45.45 -7.12 18.39
C GLU A 242 44.39 -6.42 17.52
N ILE A 243 43.57 -5.56 18.10
CA ILE A 243 42.52 -4.82 17.39
C ILE A 243 43.11 -3.76 16.45
N SER A 244 44.08 -2.98 16.95
CA SER A 244 44.68 -1.88 16.19
C SER A 244 45.68 -2.36 15.13
N GLY A 245 46.27 -3.55 15.32
CA GLY A 245 47.38 -4.04 14.51
C GLY A 245 48.69 -3.28 14.74
N LEU A 246 48.76 -2.44 15.78
CA LEU A 246 49.94 -1.67 16.17
C LEU A 246 50.69 -2.40 17.29
N THR A 247 52.02 -2.37 17.24
CA THR A 247 52.84 -2.90 18.33
C THR A 247 52.84 -1.95 19.53
N GLU A 248 53.04 -2.46 20.74
CA GLU A 248 53.16 -1.63 21.95
C GLU A 248 54.21 -0.52 21.78
N ALA A 249 55.36 -0.83 21.17
CA ALA A 249 56.42 0.14 20.91
C ALA A 249 56.02 1.28 19.95
N GLN A 250 55.06 1.05 19.06
CA GLN A 250 54.52 2.07 18.15
C GLN A 250 53.44 2.93 18.83
N CYS A 251 52.71 2.35 19.78
CA CYS A 251 51.67 3.04 20.55
C CYS A 251 52.28 3.97 21.61
N VAL A 252 53.23 3.48 22.40
CA VAL A 252 53.81 4.21 23.54
C VAL A 252 54.47 5.52 23.08
N ASN A 253 54.26 6.60 23.84
CA ASN A 253 54.69 7.98 23.56
C ASN A 253 54.05 8.68 22.33
N SER A 254 53.27 7.96 21.53
CA SER A 254 52.45 8.54 20.46
C SER A 254 51.17 9.13 21.02
N LYS A 255 50.67 10.20 20.38
CA LYS A 255 49.39 10.81 20.74
C LYS A 255 48.26 9.92 20.21
N LEU A 256 47.22 9.65 21.02
CA LEU A 256 46.15 8.72 20.63
C LEU A 256 45.45 9.11 19.31
N GLU A 257 45.31 10.42 19.07
CA GLU A 257 44.73 11.00 17.86
C GLU A 257 45.58 10.81 16.60
N GLU A 258 46.88 10.54 16.73
CA GLU A 258 47.76 10.23 15.60
C GLU A 258 47.68 8.76 15.20
N LEU A 259 47.19 7.90 16.09
CA LEU A 259 47.10 6.46 15.87
C LEU A 259 45.82 6.05 15.11
N PHE A 260 44.77 6.87 15.14
CA PHE A 260 43.46 6.51 14.58
C PHE A 260 42.80 7.65 13.80
N THR A 261 41.98 7.29 12.82
CA THR A 261 41.14 8.23 12.06
C THR A 261 39.66 7.97 12.41
N ALA A 262 38.95 9.00 12.85
CA ALA A 262 37.50 8.92 13.14
C ALA A 262 36.67 9.05 11.85
N THR A 263 35.54 8.33 11.77
CA THR A 263 34.67 8.32 10.58
C THR A 263 33.48 9.29 10.63
N ASP A 264 33.02 9.70 11.81
CA ASP A 264 31.70 10.37 11.98
C ASP A 264 31.78 11.84 12.41
N ILE A 265 32.94 12.51 12.26
CA ILE A 265 33.10 13.86 12.79
C ILE A 265 33.86 14.76 11.80
N ASP A 266 33.10 15.46 10.95
CA ASP A 266 33.59 16.52 10.05
C ASP A 266 33.98 17.82 10.78
N ASP A 267 33.74 17.92 12.09
CA ASP A 267 33.86 19.16 12.88
C ASP A 267 34.53 18.92 14.26
N LEU A 268 35.79 18.47 14.27
CA LEU A 268 36.60 18.52 15.49
C LEU A 268 37.94 19.22 15.27
N ASP A 269 38.11 20.31 16.01
CA ASP A 269 39.39 20.87 16.41
C ASP A 269 40.26 19.78 17.08
N SER A 270 41.07 19.09 16.27
CA SER A 270 42.31 18.38 16.59
C SER A 270 42.38 17.34 17.74
N ASN A 271 41.29 17.05 18.48
CA ASN A 271 41.30 16.23 19.69
C ASN A 271 40.02 15.37 19.84
N PHE A 272 40.15 14.09 20.23
CA PHE A 272 39.00 13.21 20.49
C PHE A 272 38.22 13.62 21.76
N PRO A 273 36.87 13.56 21.77
CA PRO A 273 36.05 13.92 22.95
C PRO A 273 36.16 12.92 24.11
N PHE A 274 36.03 13.45 25.34
CA PHE A 274 35.94 12.65 26.57
C PHE A 274 34.50 12.20 26.84
N ASN A 275 34.33 11.05 27.50
CA ASN A 275 33.03 10.46 27.87
C ASN A 275 32.07 10.25 26.69
N GLN A 276 32.61 10.19 25.47
CA GLN A 276 31.86 9.89 24.26
C GLN A 276 32.52 8.71 23.56
N SER A 277 31.68 7.87 22.97
CA SER A 277 32.11 6.74 22.15
C SER A 277 32.22 7.21 20.70
N ILE A 278 33.38 6.99 20.10
CA ILE A 278 33.71 7.43 18.73
C ILE A 278 33.93 6.17 17.89
N LEU A 279 33.34 6.12 16.70
CA LEU A 279 33.62 5.06 15.75
C LEU A 279 34.91 5.39 14.99
N ILE A 280 35.86 4.45 15.04
CA ILE A 280 37.09 4.50 14.26
C ILE A 280 37.11 3.36 13.24
N VAL A 281 37.65 3.64 12.05
CA VAL A 281 37.82 2.64 11.00
C VAL A 281 39.30 2.64 10.62
N GLY A 282 39.93 1.48 10.75
CA GLY A 282 41.34 1.31 10.45
C GLY A 282 41.60 0.14 9.52
N ARG A 283 42.88 -0.05 9.20
CA ARG A 283 43.39 -1.27 8.57
C ARG A 283 44.45 -1.85 9.49
N ASN A 284 44.31 -3.13 9.84
CA ASN A 284 45.30 -3.83 10.63
C ASN A 284 46.58 -4.11 9.80
N ALA A 285 47.60 -4.71 10.41
CA ALA A 285 48.88 -5.05 9.75
C ALA A 285 48.72 -5.91 8.47
N GLU A 286 47.64 -6.69 8.36
CA GLU A 286 47.30 -7.52 7.20
C GLU A 286 46.48 -6.78 6.13
N LYS A 287 46.31 -5.45 6.27
CA LYS A 287 45.48 -4.58 5.41
C LYS A 287 43.97 -4.90 5.45
N LYS A 288 43.50 -5.71 6.40
CA LYS A 288 42.07 -5.98 6.61
C LYS A 288 41.41 -4.79 7.30
N ARG A 289 40.27 -4.34 6.77
CA ARG A 289 39.49 -3.25 7.39
C ARG A 289 38.84 -3.74 8.69
N TYR A 290 39.00 -2.97 9.76
CA TYR A 290 38.31 -3.17 11.03
C TYR A 290 37.50 -1.93 11.41
N SER A 291 36.50 -2.11 12.26
CA SER A 291 35.70 -1.04 12.84
C SER A 291 35.72 -1.22 14.35
N ALA A 292 36.15 -0.18 15.08
CA ALA A 292 36.25 -0.23 16.52
C ALA A 292 35.61 1.01 17.15
N VAL A 293 35.12 0.87 18.37
CA VAL A 293 34.60 1.98 19.17
C VAL A 293 35.66 2.39 20.16
N LEU A 294 36.08 3.65 20.11
CA LEU A 294 37.03 4.27 21.03
C LEU A 294 36.27 5.11 22.05
N THR A 295 36.54 4.91 23.33
CA THR A 295 35.99 5.75 24.41
C THR A 295 37.12 6.18 25.34
N ILE A 296 37.24 7.48 25.60
CA ILE A 296 38.26 8.05 26.49
C ILE A 296 37.59 8.54 27.77
N ARG A 297 38.09 8.10 28.93
CA ARG A 297 37.58 8.48 30.25
C ARG A 297 38.72 8.89 31.19
N GLU A 298 38.39 9.63 32.24
CA GLU A 298 39.33 9.92 33.31
C GLU A 298 39.68 8.64 34.07
N ALA A 299 40.98 8.44 34.35
CA ALA A 299 41.44 7.29 35.10
C ALA A 299 41.06 7.46 36.58
N VAL A 300 40.40 6.46 37.16
CA VAL A 300 40.10 6.46 38.60
C VAL A 300 41.42 6.31 39.37
N SER A 301 41.62 7.12 40.41
CA SER A 301 42.86 7.14 41.20
C SER A 301 43.17 5.74 41.76
N GLY A 302 44.42 5.28 41.55
CA GLY A 302 44.92 3.99 42.04
C GLY A 302 45.44 2.99 40.99
N PHE A 303 45.39 3.31 39.69
CA PHE A 303 45.92 2.44 38.62
C PHE A 303 47.39 2.71 38.25
N SER A 304 47.86 3.97 38.34
CA SER A 304 49.25 4.42 38.11
C SER A 304 49.34 5.91 38.52
N GLU A 305 50.44 6.36 39.12
CA GLU A 305 50.64 7.79 39.45
C GLU A 305 50.76 8.69 38.20
N GLU A 306 51.08 8.12 37.04
CA GLU A 306 51.31 8.86 35.79
C GLU A 306 50.11 8.82 34.81
N ALA A 307 49.15 7.91 35.02
CA ALA A 307 47.98 7.75 34.15
C ALA A 307 46.84 8.69 34.56
N THR A 308 46.47 9.61 33.66
CA THR A 308 45.37 10.58 33.86
C THR A 308 44.10 10.14 33.15
N TYR A 309 44.21 9.41 32.03
CA TYR A 309 43.05 8.95 31.25
C TYR A 309 43.20 7.47 30.86
N THR A 310 42.07 6.82 30.63
CA THR A 310 41.97 5.47 30.06
C THR A 310 41.22 5.54 28.75
N ALA A 311 41.78 4.97 27.69
CA ALA A 311 41.08 4.76 26.43
C ALA A 311 40.73 3.28 26.27
N THR A 312 39.48 2.98 25.98
CA THR A 312 39.01 1.64 25.66
C THR A 312 38.71 1.55 24.18
N LEU A 313 39.25 0.54 23.52
CA LEU A 313 39.08 0.23 22.11
C LEU A 313 38.36 -1.11 21.97
N SER A 314 37.11 -1.08 21.50
CA SER A 314 36.29 -2.29 21.36
C SER A 314 36.07 -2.64 19.89
N ASP A 315 36.47 -3.85 19.47
CA ASP A 315 36.28 -4.33 18.10
C ASP A 315 34.81 -4.65 17.83
N VAL A 316 34.17 -3.82 17.02
CA VAL A 316 32.79 -4.00 16.57
C VAL A 316 32.73 -4.46 15.11
N THR A 317 33.82 -4.94 14.53
CA THR A 317 33.91 -5.34 13.12
C THR A 317 32.89 -6.43 12.81
N ARG A 318 32.89 -7.52 13.59
CA ARG A 318 31.94 -8.64 13.41
C ARG A 318 30.50 -8.19 13.63
N MET A 319 30.25 -7.40 14.69
CA MET A 319 28.92 -6.83 14.94
C MET A 319 28.44 -5.93 13.79
N LYS A 320 29.32 -5.09 13.24
CA LYS A 320 28.99 -4.23 12.09
C LYS A 320 28.79 -5.04 10.81
N GLN A 321 29.55 -6.12 10.62
CA GLN A 321 29.36 -7.05 9.50
C GLN A 321 28.04 -7.80 9.62
N GLN A 322 27.73 -8.33 10.80
CA GLN A 322 26.45 -8.98 11.10
C GLN A 322 25.29 -7.99 11.01
N GLN A 323 25.44 -6.77 11.52
CA GLN A 323 24.44 -5.71 11.39
C GLN A 323 24.20 -5.38 9.91
N ARG A 324 25.26 -5.28 9.10
CA ARG A 324 25.14 -5.07 7.64
C ARG A 324 24.51 -6.26 6.94
N GLN A 325 24.82 -7.49 7.35
CA GLN A 325 24.20 -8.70 6.82
C GLN A 325 22.72 -8.78 7.21
N LEU A 326 22.37 -8.51 8.46
CA LEU A 326 20.99 -8.42 8.93
C LEU A 326 20.23 -7.31 8.23
N GLN A 327 20.86 -6.15 8.01
CA GLN A 327 20.28 -5.09 7.18
C GLN A 327 20.07 -5.56 5.74
N LYS A 328 21.03 -6.26 5.14
CA LYS A 328 20.87 -6.85 3.81
C LYS A 328 19.69 -7.83 3.79
N LEU A 329 19.62 -8.77 4.70
CA LEU A 329 18.52 -9.75 4.80
C LEU A 329 17.17 -9.10 5.10
N ALA A 330 17.14 -8.02 5.89
CA ALA A 330 15.91 -7.33 6.24
C ALA A 330 15.35 -6.48 5.09
N PHE A 331 16.22 -5.98 4.20
CA PHE A 331 15.90 -4.94 3.22
C PHE A 331 16.15 -5.32 1.76
N PHE A 332 16.79 -6.45 1.48
CA PHE A 332 17.12 -6.91 0.14
C PHE A 332 16.74 -8.39 -0.04
N ASP A 333 16.42 -8.74 -1.27
CA ASP A 333 16.20 -10.11 -1.72
C ASP A 333 17.55 -10.74 -2.11
N ASP A 334 17.86 -11.92 -1.53
CA ASP A 334 19.16 -12.59 -1.70
C ASP A 334 19.36 -13.11 -3.14
N LEU A 335 18.28 -13.48 -3.84
CA LEU A 335 18.36 -14.07 -5.17
C LEU A 335 18.66 -13.00 -6.24
N THR A 336 17.88 -11.92 -6.25
CA THR A 336 17.92 -10.87 -7.27
C THR A 336 18.84 -9.70 -6.88
N GLY A 337 19.18 -9.58 -5.59
CA GLY A 337 19.91 -8.45 -5.03
C GLY A 337 19.12 -7.13 -5.04
N LEU A 338 17.82 -7.18 -5.36
CA LEU A 338 16.94 -6.02 -5.31
C LEU A 338 16.54 -5.69 -3.86
N PRO A 339 16.22 -4.43 -3.55
CA PRO A 339 15.52 -4.12 -2.31
C PRO A 339 14.20 -4.90 -2.22
N ASN A 340 13.83 -5.36 -1.02
CA ASN A 340 12.64 -6.19 -0.81
C ASN A 340 11.39 -5.36 -0.44
N GLY A 341 10.26 -6.03 -0.17
CA GLY A 341 9.01 -5.38 0.24
C GLY A 341 9.11 -4.46 1.47
N ASN A 342 9.98 -4.76 2.43
CA ASN A 342 10.19 -3.87 3.59
C ASN A 342 10.85 -2.56 3.18
N SER A 343 11.82 -2.62 2.26
CA SER A 343 12.46 -1.43 1.68
C SER A 343 11.47 -0.60 0.88
N LEU A 344 10.60 -1.25 0.10
CA LEU A 344 9.55 -0.57 -0.66
C LEU A 344 8.64 0.24 0.25
N ALA A 345 8.12 -0.36 1.32
CA ALA A 345 7.24 0.34 2.26
C ALA A 345 7.92 1.59 2.84
N LEU A 346 9.16 1.47 3.31
CA LEU A 346 9.94 2.57 3.89
C LEU A 346 10.31 3.66 2.87
N ASP A 347 10.70 3.27 1.66
CA ASP A 347 11.10 4.21 0.62
C ASP A 347 9.89 4.93 0.01
N LEU A 348 8.77 4.23 -0.16
CA LEU A 348 7.53 4.81 -0.68
C LEU A 348 6.92 5.79 0.31
N SER A 349 6.78 5.45 1.60
CA SER A 349 6.24 6.41 2.59
C SER A 349 7.09 7.68 2.65
N ARG A 350 8.43 7.55 2.67
CA ARG A 350 9.34 8.70 2.68
C ARG A 350 9.21 9.56 1.42
N LEU A 351 9.11 8.91 0.26
CA LEU A 351 8.94 9.59 -1.01
C LEU A 351 7.63 10.40 -1.04
N LEU A 352 6.53 9.85 -0.52
CA LEU A 352 5.24 10.53 -0.44
C LEU A 352 5.25 11.69 0.58
N ASP A 353 5.98 11.56 1.69
CA ASP A 353 6.16 12.65 2.66
C ASP A 353 6.99 13.83 2.09
N GLU A 354 7.91 13.55 1.17
CA GLU A 354 8.79 14.54 0.54
C GLU A 354 8.19 15.15 -0.75
N LEU A 355 7.20 14.48 -1.36
CA LEU A 355 6.57 14.91 -2.61
C LEU A 355 5.58 16.07 -2.38
N PRO A 356 5.73 17.21 -3.10
CA PRO A 356 4.71 18.24 -3.11
C PRO A 356 3.46 17.78 -3.88
N SER A 357 2.30 18.34 -3.53
CA SER A 357 0.98 17.91 -4.03
C SER A 357 0.76 18.07 -5.54
N ASP A 358 1.64 18.80 -6.22
CA ASP A 358 1.62 19.08 -7.65
C ASP A 358 2.48 18.11 -8.47
N ARG A 359 3.19 17.17 -7.83
CA ARG A 359 4.00 16.16 -8.51
C ARG A 359 3.35 14.78 -8.50
N LEU A 360 3.48 14.11 -9.64
CA LEU A 360 3.04 12.74 -9.82
C LEU A 360 4.14 11.75 -9.46
N ALA A 361 3.73 10.68 -8.78
CA ALA A 361 4.53 9.48 -8.59
C ALA A 361 3.66 8.27 -8.90
N ALA A 362 4.26 7.14 -9.29
CA ALA A 362 3.50 5.93 -9.55
C ALA A 362 4.19 4.70 -8.97
N VAL A 363 3.37 3.73 -8.61
CA VAL A 363 3.81 2.41 -8.16
C VAL A 363 3.23 1.40 -9.12
N LEU A 364 4.09 0.58 -9.72
CA LEU A 364 3.68 -0.54 -10.55
C LEU A 364 3.99 -1.83 -9.81
N VAL A 365 3.05 -2.77 -9.83
CA VAL A 365 3.21 -4.13 -9.32
C VAL A 365 3.11 -5.08 -10.51
N MET A 366 4.12 -5.92 -10.68
CA MET A 366 4.26 -6.86 -11.78
C MET A 366 4.36 -8.28 -11.23
N ASN A 367 3.60 -9.23 -11.77
CA ASN A 367 3.67 -10.66 -11.45
C ASN A 367 3.97 -11.43 -12.75
N VAL A 368 4.98 -12.31 -12.74
CA VAL A 368 5.30 -13.17 -13.90
C VAL A 368 4.31 -14.33 -13.95
N ASP A 369 3.53 -14.42 -15.02
CA ASP A 369 2.43 -15.38 -15.08
C ASP A 369 2.93 -16.81 -15.27
N HIS A 370 2.21 -17.75 -14.66
CA HIS A 370 2.50 -19.19 -14.75
C HIS A 370 3.96 -19.56 -14.44
N PHE A 371 4.69 -18.75 -13.66
CA PHE A 371 6.10 -19.00 -13.38
C PHE A 371 6.36 -20.34 -12.67
N HIS A 372 5.38 -20.81 -11.89
CA HIS A 372 5.40 -22.16 -11.32
C HIS A 372 5.53 -23.26 -12.39
N GLN A 373 4.90 -23.12 -13.57
CA GLN A 373 5.02 -24.10 -14.66
C GLN A 373 6.44 -24.11 -15.26
N VAL A 374 7.11 -22.97 -15.27
CA VAL A 374 8.52 -22.87 -15.66
C VAL A 374 9.39 -23.64 -14.66
N ASN A 375 9.13 -23.47 -13.36
CA ASN A 375 9.82 -24.22 -12.30
C ASN A 375 9.54 -25.72 -12.38
N ASP A 376 8.29 -26.13 -12.64
CA ASP A 376 7.92 -27.55 -12.75
C ASP A 376 8.56 -28.22 -13.97
N LYS A 377 8.67 -27.49 -15.09
CA LYS A 377 9.20 -28.00 -16.35
C LYS A 377 10.72 -28.02 -16.42
N TYR A 378 11.39 -26.99 -15.86
CA TYR A 378 12.83 -26.79 -16.02
C TYR A 378 13.62 -26.83 -14.70
N GLY A 379 12.92 -26.90 -13.56
CA GLY A 379 13.52 -26.92 -12.22
C GLY A 379 13.81 -25.53 -11.65
N HIS A 380 13.72 -25.42 -10.32
CA HIS A 380 13.89 -24.17 -9.58
C HIS A 380 15.20 -23.42 -9.90
N HIS A 381 16.32 -24.12 -10.05
CA HIS A 381 17.60 -23.47 -10.37
C HIS A 381 17.59 -22.76 -11.74
N ILE A 382 16.80 -23.24 -12.71
CA ILE A 382 16.63 -22.56 -13.99
C ILE A 382 15.68 -21.37 -13.83
N GLY A 383 14.60 -21.52 -13.07
CA GLY A 383 13.72 -20.40 -12.69
C GLY A 383 14.49 -19.26 -12.02
N ASP A 384 15.34 -19.57 -11.04
CA ASP A 384 16.17 -18.59 -10.33
C ASP A 384 17.05 -17.78 -11.29
N LYS A 385 17.67 -18.44 -12.28
CA LYS A 385 18.46 -17.77 -13.32
C LYS A 385 17.61 -16.90 -14.23
N ILE A 386 16.38 -17.31 -14.52
CA ILE A 386 15.43 -16.50 -15.31
C ILE A 386 15.06 -15.24 -14.53
N LEU A 387 14.73 -15.33 -13.24
CA LEU A 387 14.41 -14.17 -12.39
C LEU A 387 15.59 -13.21 -12.26
N GLN A 388 16.82 -13.72 -12.12
CA GLN A 388 18.03 -12.89 -12.11
C GLN A 388 18.24 -12.14 -13.43
N ARG A 389 17.99 -12.78 -14.57
CA ARG A 389 18.09 -12.14 -15.89
C ARG A 389 16.95 -11.16 -16.15
N LEU A 390 15.74 -11.49 -15.74
CA LEU A 390 14.59 -10.59 -15.81
C LEU A 390 14.88 -9.33 -15.01
N THR A 391 15.36 -9.48 -13.77
CA THR A 391 15.81 -8.37 -12.92
C THR A 391 16.82 -7.47 -13.63
N GLN A 392 17.82 -8.06 -14.29
CA GLN A 392 18.82 -7.30 -15.03
C GLN A 392 18.21 -6.52 -16.20
N ARG A 393 17.31 -7.14 -16.97
CA ARG A 393 16.61 -6.46 -18.07
C ARG A 393 15.71 -5.34 -17.58
N LEU A 394 14.99 -5.55 -16.48
CA LEU A 394 14.15 -4.52 -15.87
C LEU A 394 14.98 -3.31 -15.41
N LYS A 395 16.17 -3.53 -14.84
CA LYS A 395 17.11 -2.43 -14.51
C LYS A 395 17.61 -1.66 -15.74
N GLU A 396 17.74 -2.32 -16.88
CA GLU A 396 18.23 -1.69 -18.12
C GLU A 396 17.15 -0.83 -18.82
N VAL A 397 15.88 -1.21 -18.71
CA VAL A 397 14.77 -0.49 -19.35
C VAL A 397 14.14 0.58 -18.46
N THR A 398 14.38 0.55 -17.15
CA THR A 398 13.82 1.53 -16.21
C THR A 398 14.62 2.84 -16.22
N PRO A 399 13.96 4.01 -16.26
CA PRO A 399 14.64 5.31 -16.29
C PRO A 399 15.50 5.60 -15.04
N PHE A 400 16.45 6.52 -15.18
CA PHE A 400 17.28 6.99 -14.06
C PHE A 400 16.41 7.63 -12.97
N GLY A 401 16.57 7.18 -11.73
CA GLY A 401 15.76 7.63 -10.58
C GLY A 401 14.62 6.68 -10.21
N THR A 402 14.23 5.76 -11.10
CA THR A 402 13.28 4.68 -10.82
C THR A 402 13.89 3.66 -9.87
N LYS A 403 13.10 3.22 -8.89
CA LYS A 403 13.50 2.15 -7.95
C LYS A 403 12.74 0.87 -8.24
N LEU A 404 13.48 -0.23 -8.39
CA LEU A 404 12.95 -1.58 -8.61
C LEU A 404 13.10 -2.40 -7.32
N TYR A 405 12.06 -3.17 -6.99
CA TYR A 405 11.97 -3.98 -5.77
C TYR A 405 11.50 -5.40 -6.12
N ASN A 406 11.93 -6.38 -5.34
CA ASN A 406 11.39 -7.74 -5.38
C ASN A 406 10.44 -7.94 -4.18
N LEU A 407 9.17 -8.24 -4.44
CA LEU A 407 8.18 -8.49 -3.40
C LEU A 407 8.23 -9.93 -2.90
N GLY A 408 8.77 -10.84 -3.72
CA GLY A 408 8.97 -12.25 -3.41
C GLY A 408 8.70 -13.11 -4.63
N GLY A 409 9.58 -14.09 -4.89
CA GLY A 409 9.40 -15.05 -5.99
C GLY A 409 9.34 -14.38 -7.36
N ASP A 410 8.15 -14.41 -7.97
CA ASP A 410 7.81 -13.90 -9.29
C ASP A 410 7.17 -12.50 -9.30
N GLU A 411 7.12 -11.82 -8.14
CA GLU A 411 6.51 -10.49 -7.99
C GLU A 411 7.53 -9.36 -7.82
N PHE A 412 7.36 -8.31 -8.61
CA PHE A 412 8.21 -7.12 -8.63
C PHE A 412 7.39 -5.85 -8.40
N ALA A 413 7.99 -4.85 -7.77
CA ALA A 413 7.43 -3.52 -7.67
C ALA A 413 8.38 -2.47 -8.24
N ILE A 414 7.83 -1.47 -8.92
CA ILE A 414 8.58 -0.39 -9.56
C ILE A 414 7.99 0.94 -9.08
N VAL A 415 8.84 1.82 -8.54
CA VAL A 415 8.43 3.15 -8.07
C VAL A 415 9.01 4.21 -8.98
N LEU A 416 8.12 5.02 -9.55
CA LEU A 416 8.40 6.15 -10.43
C LEU A 416 8.18 7.45 -9.67
N ASN A 417 9.21 8.30 -9.62
CA ASN A 417 9.24 9.51 -8.77
C ASN A 417 9.27 10.85 -9.55
N HIS A 418 9.39 10.79 -10.87
CA HIS A 418 9.56 11.94 -11.77
C HIS A 418 8.61 11.85 -12.96
N ILE A 419 7.31 11.70 -12.67
CA ILE A 419 6.29 11.66 -13.70
C ILE A 419 5.79 13.09 -13.96
N VAL A 420 5.82 13.51 -15.21
CA VAL A 420 5.27 14.80 -15.65
C VAL A 420 3.85 14.57 -16.15
N GLU A 421 3.65 13.52 -16.94
CA GLU A 421 2.37 13.19 -17.55
C GLU A 421 2.08 11.69 -17.49
N TYR A 422 0.80 11.32 -17.57
CA TYR A 422 0.36 9.92 -17.52
C TYR A 422 0.98 9.05 -18.64
N ILE A 423 1.28 9.67 -19.78
CA ILE A 423 1.93 9.01 -20.92
C ILE A 423 3.32 8.46 -20.56
N ASP A 424 4.01 9.05 -19.58
CA ASP A 424 5.31 8.56 -19.11
C ASP A 424 5.18 7.16 -18.49
N ILE A 425 4.09 6.92 -17.74
CA ILE A 425 3.80 5.64 -17.10
C ILE A 425 3.53 4.58 -18.17
N GLN A 426 2.69 4.89 -19.16
CA GLN A 426 2.38 3.97 -20.27
C GLN A 426 3.63 3.61 -21.08
N ASN A 427 4.49 4.59 -21.37
CA ASN A 427 5.75 4.36 -22.07
C ASN A 427 6.67 3.41 -21.30
N ILE A 428 6.78 3.57 -19.97
CA ILE A 428 7.61 2.71 -19.12
C ILE A 428 7.04 1.29 -19.08
N ILE A 429 5.72 1.13 -18.96
CA ILE A 429 5.05 -0.18 -19.02
C ILE A 429 5.36 -0.89 -20.33
N LEU A 430 5.27 -0.19 -21.47
CA LEU A 430 5.59 -0.76 -22.78
C LEU A 430 7.06 -1.22 -22.88
N GLN A 431 7.99 -0.50 -22.26
CA GLN A 431 9.40 -0.89 -22.22
C GLN A 431 9.64 -2.12 -21.35
N ILE A 432 8.94 -2.21 -20.21
CA ILE A 432 8.95 -3.39 -19.33
C ILE A 432 8.38 -4.60 -20.07
N GLN A 433 7.27 -4.43 -20.80
CA GLN A 433 6.67 -5.44 -21.67
C GLN A 433 7.69 -6.06 -22.62
N LYS A 434 8.35 -5.21 -23.41
CA LYS A 434 9.40 -5.63 -24.34
C LYS A 434 10.56 -6.34 -23.65
N ALA A 435 10.84 -6.02 -22.39
CA ALA A 435 11.94 -6.61 -21.63
C ALA A 435 11.67 -8.09 -21.25
N TYR A 436 10.44 -8.41 -20.82
CA TYR A 436 10.08 -9.77 -20.43
C TYR A 436 9.57 -10.63 -21.59
N GLU A 437 8.98 -10.04 -22.65
CA GLU A 437 8.56 -10.78 -23.85
C GLU A 437 9.76 -11.30 -24.66
N ARG A 438 10.92 -10.66 -24.53
CA ARG A 438 12.14 -11.13 -25.19
C ARG A 438 12.49 -12.54 -24.67
N PRO A 439 12.74 -13.54 -25.55
CA PRO A 439 12.99 -14.90 -25.09
C PRO A 439 14.20 -15.04 -24.15
N PHE A 440 14.09 -15.94 -23.17
CA PHE A 440 15.14 -16.30 -22.21
C PHE A 440 15.77 -17.63 -22.61
N GLY A 441 17.05 -17.63 -22.98
CA GLY A 441 17.77 -18.87 -23.33
C GLY A 441 18.14 -19.70 -22.09
N LEU A 442 17.79 -20.98 -22.05
CA LEU A 442 17.97 -21.81 -20.85
C LEU A 442 19.39 -22.42 -20.74
N THR A 443 19.99 -22.81 -21.87
CA THR A 443 21.32 -23.44 -21.98
C THR A 443 21.84 -23.41 -23.44
N SER A 444 23.06 -23.92 -23.68
CA SER A 444 23.80 -23.98 -24.95
C SER A 444 23.07 -24.62 -26.14
N ASP A 445 21.99 -25.36 -25.91
CA ASP A 445 21.16 -26.01 -26.92
C ASP A 445 19.84 -25.23 -27.07
N ASP A 446 19.80 -24.21 -27.94
CA ASP A 446 18.66 -23.49 -28.58
C ASP A 446 17.26 -23.39 -27.91
N GLN A 447 17.10 -23.73 -26.64
CA GLN A 447 15.84 -23.74 -25.91
C GLN A 447 15.58 -22.35 -25.33
N GLN A 448 14.43 -21.79 -25.71
CA GLN A 448 13.99 -20.46 -25.30
C GLN A 448 12.67 -20.56 -24.54
N VAL A 449 12.54 -19.75 -23.49
CA VAL A 449 11.30 -19.55 -22.75
C VAL A 449 10.85 -18.12 -22.96
N GLN A 450 9.59 -17.95 -23.35
CA GLN A 450 8.93 -16.67 -23.38
C GLN A 450 8.10 -16.54 -22.10
N LEU A 451 8.21 -15.39 -21.43
CA LEU A 451 7.43 -15.08 -20.25
C LEU A 451 6.30 -14.13 -20.62
N THR A 452 5.20 -14.25 -19.89
CA THR A 452 4.17 -13.22 -19.81
C THR A 452 4.14 -12.67 -18.39
N ALA A 453 3.61 -11.47 -18.21
CA ALA A 453 3.44 -10.89 -16.90
C ALA A 453 2.21 -9.99 -16.86
N SER A 454 1.56 -9.97 -15.71
CA SER A 454 0.46 -9.06 -15.37
C SER A 454 1.02 -7.86 -14.62
N ILE A 455 0.65 -6.63 -15.05
CA ILE A 455 1.13 -5.39 -14.43
C ILE A 455 -0.06 -4.53 -14.02
N GLY A 456 -0.13 -4.17 -12.74
CA GLY A 456 -1.02 -3.15 -12.20
C GLY A 456 -0.26 -1.89 -11.84
N ALA A 457 -0.87 -0.71 -11.99
CA ALA A 457 -0.26 0.56 -11.64
C ALA A 457 -1.20 1.40 -10.76
N SER A 458 -0.62 2.20 -9.88
CA SER A 458 -1.31 3.23 -9.12
C SER A 458 -0.50 4.52 -9.12
N VAL A 459 -1.17 5.67 -9.09
CA VAL A 459 -0.58 7.00 -9.29
C VAL A 459 -0.93 7.90 -8.11
N TYR A 460 0.07 8.45 -7.45
CA TYR A 460 -0.07 9.54 -6.49
C TYR A 460 -0.19 10.89 -7.21
N PRO A 461 -1.08 11.80 -6.78
CA PRO A 461 -2.02 11.65 -5.67
C PRO A 461 -3.37 11.03 -6.05
N LEU A 462 -3.59 10.65 -7.31
CA LEU A 462 -4.89 10.24 -7.86
C LEU A 462 -5.48 9.00 -7.16
N ASP A 463 -4.73 7.90 -7.07
CA ASP A 463 -5.22 6.61 -6.57
C ASP A 463 -5.03 6.46 -5.04
N GLY A 464 -4.38 7.44 -4.40
CA GLY A 464 -4.21 7.48 -2.96
C GLY A 464 -3.09 8.43 -2.49
N HIS A 465 -3.22 8.87 -1.23
CA HIS A 465 -2.22 9.72 -0.56
C HIS A 465 -1.33 8.96 0.44
N ASP A 466 -1.58 7.66 0.62
CA ASP A 466 -0.85 6.82 1.56
C ASP A 466 -0.19 5.65 0.82
N SER A 467 1.03 5.30 1.25
CA SER A 467 1.82 4.22 0.63
C SER A 467 1.10 2.87 0.63
N GLY A 468 0.36 2.56 1.69
CA GLY A 468 -0.40 1.32 1.80
C GLY A 468 -1.58 1.29 0.82
N LYS A 469 -2.29 2.42 0.66
CA LYS A 469 -3.38 2.53 -0.30
C LYS A 469 -2.88 2.36 -1.73
N LEU A 470 -1.83 3.09 -2.13
CA LEU A 470 -1.26 2.99 -3.48
C LEU A 470 -0.78 1.56 -3.80
N LEU A 471 -0.11 0.89 -2.86
CA LEU A 471 0.31 -0.50 -3.06
C LEU A 471 -0.88 -1.45 -3.19
N ALA A 472 -1.93 -1.27 -2.37
CA ALA A 472 -3.14 -2.07 -2.49
C ALA A 472 -3.80 -1.89 -3.87
N GLN A 473 -3.88 -0.66 -4.37
CA GLN A 473 -4.52 -0.37 -5.66
C GLN A 473 -3.76 -0.98 -6.82
N ALA A 474 -2.43 -0.84 -6.82
CA ALA A 474 -1.58 -1.45 -7.83
C ALA A 474 -1.70 -2.98 -7.81
N ASN A 475 -1.83 -3.59 -6.62
CA ASN A 475 -2.00 -5.03 -6.48
C ASN A 475 -3.38 -5.52 -6.95
N LEU A 476 -4.45 -4.74 -6.67
CA LEU A 476 -5.80 -5.02 -7.17
C LEU A 476 -5.86 -4.93 -8.71
N ALA A 477 -5.22 -3.91 -9.29
CA ALA A 477 -5.11 -3.76 -10.73
C ALA A 477 -4.33 -4.93 -11.36
N MET A 478 -3.23 -5.37 -10.74
CA MET A 478 -2.43 -6.50 -11.20
C MET A 478 -3.21 -7.82 -11.16
N ASN A 479 -3.92 -8.09 -10.06
CA ASN A 479 -4.76 -9.29 -9.96
C ASN A 479 -5.91 -9.28 -10.96
N SER A 480 -6.52 -8.10 -11.19
CA SER A 480 -7.56 -7.96 -12.22
C SER A 480 -7.02 -8.25 -13.62
N ALA A 481 -5.80 -7.80 -13.93
CA ALA A 481 -5.13 -8.12 -15.20
C ALA A 481 -4.83 -9.63 -15.31
N LYS A 482 -4.59 -10.31 -14.18
CA LYS A 482 -4.36 -11.76 -14.11
C LYS A 482 -5.63 -12.58 -14.35
N ASP A 483 -6.80 -12.08 -13.93
CA ASP A 483 -8.09 -12.76 -14.10
C ASP A 483 -8.64 -12.64 -15.54
N GLN A 484 -8.22 -11.62 -16.30
CA GLN A 484 -8.66 -11.36 -17.68
C GLN A 484 -7.84 -12.15 -18.75
N GLN A 485 -6.90 -13.01 -18.34
CA GLN A 485 -5.89 -13.68 -19.18
C GLN A 485 -6.35 -14.73 -20.21
N ASN A 486 -7.64 -14.80 -20.57
CA ASN A 486 -8.03 -15.61 -21.73
C ASN A 486 -7.64 -14.99 -23.07
N GLU A 487 -7.11 -13.77 -23.10
CA GLU A 487 -6.66 -13.08 -24.31
C GLU A 487 -5.21 -12.59 -24.14
N ASN A 488 -4.34 -12.92 -25.11
CA ASN A 488 -2.87 -12.82 -25.07
C ASN A 488 -2.29 -11.38 -25.08
N GLN A 489 -2.75 -10.48 -24.22
CA GLN A 489 -2.22 -9.12 -24.13
C GLN A 489 -1.94 -8.75 -22.66
N ALA A 490 -0.82 -8.07 -22.39
CA ALA A 490 -0.59 -7.55 -21.05
C ALA A 490 -1.57 -6.39 -20.81
N TYR A 491 -2.56 -6.63 -19.97
CA TYR A 491 -3.61 -5.66 -19.69
C TYR A 491 -3.15 -4.62 -18.67
N PHE A 492 -3.16 -3.37 -19.09
CA PHE A 492 -3.14 -2.21 -18.21
C PHE A 492 -4.59 -1.79 -17.98
N LYS A 493 -5.15 -2.10 -16.79
CA LYS A 493 -6.49 -1.61 -16.42
C LYS A 493 -6.35 -0.28 -15.65
N GLN A 494 -6.71 0.82 -16.31
CA GLN A 494 -6.80 2.18 -15.75
C GLN A 494 -8.03 2.36 -14.82
N GLU A 495 -8.76 1.30 -14.51
CA GLU A 495 -10.22 1.42 -14.41
C GLU A 495 -10.83 1.02 -13.07
N LEU A 496 -10.13 1.15 -11.93
CA LEU A 496 -10.75 0.77 -10.66
C LEU A 496 -10.88 1.84 -9.57
N GLU A 497 -10.09 2.91 -9.47
CA GLU A 497 -10.16 3.75 -8.25
C GLU A 497 -10.13 5.27 -8.41
N ASN A 498 -10.67 5.77 -9.53
CA ASN A 498 -11.21 7.13 -9.60
C ASN A 498 -12.73 7.11 -9.81
N ARG A 499 -13.45 6.20 -9.12
CA ARG A 499 -14.90 6.34 -9.04
C ARG A 499 -15.23 7.59 -8.22
N SER A 500 -15.60 8.66 -8.93
CA SER A 500 -16.22 9.83 -8.32
C SER A 500 -17.45 9.39 -7.52
N TYR A 501 -17.87 10.19 -6.53
CA TYR A 501 -19.14 9.97 -5.84
C TYR A 501 -20.28 9.79 -6.86
N ASP A 502 -20.25 10.60 -7.93
CA ASP A 502 -21.14 10.53 -9.08
C ASP A 502 -21.12 9.15 -9.76
N GLU A 503 -19.97 8.50 -9.94
CA GLU A 503 -19.90 7.16 -10.56
C GLU A 503 -20.46 6.04 -9.67
N ILE A 504 -20.25 6.11 -8.36
CA ILE A 504 -20.85 5.16 -7.40
C ILE A 504 -22.36 5.35 -7.36
N GLN A 505 -22.83 6.60 -7.37
CA GLN A 505 -24.24 6.92 -7.41
C GLN A 505 -24.90 6.41 -8.69
N LEU A 506 -24.25 6.64 -9.85
CA LEU A 506 -24.73 6.12 -11.12
C LEU A 506 -24.80 4.58 -11.12
N GLU A 507 -23.83 3.89 -10.52
CA GLU A 507 -23.84 2.43 -10.40
C GLU A 507 -25.06 1.91 -9.61
N GLU A 508 -25.41 2.56 -8.51
CA GLU A 508 -26.62 2.24 -7.74
C GLU A 508 -27.90 2.55 -8.53
N ASP A 509 -27.92 3.68 -9.24
CA ASP A 509 -29.12 4.18 -9.92
C ASP A 509 -29.44 3.45 -11.22
N VAL A 510 -28.45 2.86 -11.91
CA VAL A 510 -28.60 2.11 -13.17
C VAL A 510 -29.64 0.98 -13.07
N HIS A 511 -29.79 0.35 -11.91
CA HIS A 511 -30.79 -0.69 -11.71
C HIS A 511 -32.24 -0.17 -11.67
N SER A 512 -32.44 1.06 -11.22
CA SER A 512 -33.77 1.67 -11.08
C SER A 512 -34.16 2.56 -12.26
N VAL A 513 -33.16 3.06 -13.00
CA VAL A 513 -33.38 4.14 -13.97
C VAL A 513 -34.31 3.76 -15.12
N LEU A 514 -34.24 2.51 -15.61
CA LEU A 514 -35.08 2.06 -16.73
C LEU A 514 -36.58 1.95 -16.37
N GLN A 515 -36.90 1.86 -15.08
CA GLN A 515 -38.28 1.85 -14.58
C GLN A 515 -38.76 3.25 -14.19
N SER A 516 -37.84 4.22 -14.11
CA SER A 516 -38.12 5.62 -13.82
C SER A 516 -38.23 6.41 -15.13
N GLU A 517 -38.98 7.52 -15.14
CA GLU A 517 -39.10 8.42 -16.30
C GLU A 517 -37.84 9.31 -16.51
N GLN A 518 -36.66 8.84 -16.10
CA GLN A 518 -35.41 9.60 -16.15
C GLN A 518 -34.61 9.38 -17.44
N MET A 519 -34.80 8.25 -18.12
CA MET A 519 -34.16 7.99 -19.42
C MET A 519 -35.04 8.52 -20.54
N GLN A 520 -34.45 9.27 -21.46
CA GLN A 520 -35.13 9.80 -22.63
C GLN A 520 -34.28 9.68 -23.90
N LEU A 521 -34.96 9.66 -25.04
CA LEU A 521 -34.34 9.71 -26.35
C LEU A 521 -34.52 11.10 -26.94
N VAL A 522 -33.39 11.74 -27.29
CA VAL A 522 -33.37 12.92 -28.14
C VAL A 522 -32.99 12.52 -29.55
N TYR A 523 -33.40 13.31 -30.54
CA TYR A 523 -33.27 12.98 -31.95
C TYR A 523 -32.51 14.07 -32.68
N GLN A 524 -31.57 13.68 -33.53
CA GLN A 524 -30.86 14.62 -34.39
C GLN A 524 -31.14 14.33 -35.87
N PRO A 525 -31.55 15.33 -36.69
CA PRO A 525 -31.84 15.11 -38.11
C PRO A 525 -30.59 14.75 -38.92
N VAL A 526 -30.75 13.79 -39.83
CA VAL A 526 -29.79 13.43 -40.88
C VAL A 526 -30.31 13.97 -42.20
N LEU A 527 -29.46 14.69 -42.93
CA LEU A 527 -29.82 15.39 -44.16
C LEU A 527 -29.08 14.82 -45.36
N ASN A 528 -29.71 14.89 -46.53
CA ASN A 528 -29.01 14.73 -47.81
C ASN A 528 -28.28 16.03 -48.21
N MET A 529 -27.50 15.96 -49.29
CA MET A 529 -26.76 17.12 -49.83
C MET A 529 -27.64 18.24 -50.41
N ASP A 530 -28.96 18.03 -50.47
CA ASP A 530 -29.98 19.03 -50.84
C ASP A 530 -30.72 19.60 -49.62
N LYS A 531 -30.21 19.31 -48.41
CA LYS A 531 -30.74 19.77 -47.11
C LYS A 531 -32.16 19.27 -46.81
N GLN A 532 -32.55 18.13 -47.35
CA GLN A 532 -33.78 17.44 -46.99
C GLN A 532 -33.50 16.45 -45.87
N VAL A 533 -34.38 16.40 -44.86
CA VAL A 533 -34.29 15.42 -43.78
C VAL A 533 -34.65 14.04 -44.32
N VAL A 534 -33.70 13.11 -44.26
CA VAL A 534 -33.83 11.73 -44.75
C VAL A 534 -33.85 10.70 -43.62
N GLY A 535 -33.56 11.13 -42.40
CA GLY A 535 -33.53 10.30 -41.22
C GLY A 535 -33.34 11.09 -39.95
N VAL A 536 -33.31 10.38 -38.82
CA VAL A 536 -32.93 10.90 -37.52
C VAL A 536 -32.03 9.89 -36.79
N GLU A 537 -31.10 10.37 -35.98
CA GLU A 537 -30.35 9.54 -35.05
C GLU A 537 -30.96 9.64 -33.66
N ALA A 538 -31.25 8.49 -33.04
CA ALA A 538 -31.76 8.40 -31.67
C ALA A 538 -30.57 8.38 -30.69
N LEU A 539 -30.52 9.39 -29.83
CA LEU A 539 -29.45 9.61 -28.89
C LEU A 539 -29.99 9.53 -27.46
N LEU A 540 -29.42 8.62 -26.67
CA LEU A 540 -29.83 8.41 -25.29
C LEU A 540 -29.37 9.59 -24.40
N ARG A 541 -30.25 10.00 -23.48
CA ARG A 541 -29.98 10.97 -22.43
C ARG A 541 -30.54 10.45 -21.11
N TRP A 542 -29.81 10.67 -20.04
CA TRP A 542 -30.29 10.39 -18.69
C TRP A 542 -30.46 11.71 -17.95
N GLU A 543 -31.72 12.07 -17.66
CA GLU A 543 -32.06 13.19 -16.79
C GLU A 543 -31.94 12.76 -15.33
N HIS A 544 -30.73 12.90 -14.80
CA HIS A 544 -30.44 12.54 -13.42
C HIS A 544 -30.91 13.64 -12.45
N PRO A 545 -31.63 13.33 -11.36
CA PRO A 545 -32.16 14.34 -10.43
C PRO A 545 -31.10 15.27 -9.83
N GLU A 546 -29.92 14.72 -9.50
CA GLU A 546 -28.82 15.47 -8.87
C GLU A 546 -27.74 15.96 -9.85
N LEU A 547 -27.35 15.14 -10.85
CA LEU A 547 -26.27 15.42 -11.79
C LEU A 547 -26.74 16.13 -13.07
N GLY A 548 -28.05 16.31 -13.27
CA GLY A 548 -28.63 16.90 -14.47
C GLY A 548 -28.60 15.96 -15.68
N THR A 549 -28.63 16.52 -16.89
CA THR A 549 -28.62 15.75 -18.14
C THR A 549 -27.26 15.11 -18.41
N LEU A 550 -27.20 13.79 -18.36
CA LEU A 550 -26.00 13.00 -18.63
C LEU A 550 -26.00 12.44 -20.05
N HIS A 551 -24.81 12.45 -20.66
CA HIS A 551 -24.54 11.88 -21.98
C HIS A 551 -24.09 10.41 -21.87
N PRO A 552 -24.29 9.59 -22.93
CA PRO A 552 -23.97 8.17 -22.90
C PRO A 552 -22.54 7.84 -22.44
N GLU A 553 -21.56 8.65 -22.81
CA GLU A 553 -20.16 8.49 -22.39
C GLU A 553 -19.96 8.46 -20.86
N LYS A 554 -20.87 9.09 -20.09
CA LYS A 554 -20.79 9.15 -18.63
C LYS A 554 -21.41 7.96 -17.92
N PHE A 555 -22.43 7.32 -18.51
CA PHE A 555 -23.20 6.29 -17.83
C PHE A 555 -23.18 4.92 -18.52
N LEU A 556 -22.91 4.82 -19.81
CA LEU A 556 -22.81 3.53 -20.51
C LEU A 556 -21.78 2.58 -19.88
N PRO A 557 -20.60 3.05 -19.40
CA PRO A 557 -19.66 2.17 -18.68
C PRO A 557 -20.29 1.50 -17.45
N GLN A 558 -21.22 2.17 -16.76
CA GLN A 558 -21.91 1.59 -15.60
C GLN A 558 -22.96 0.55 -16.00
N PHE A 559 -23.63 0.72 -17.15
CA PHE A 559 -24.49 -0.33 -17.70
C PHE A 559 -23.70 -1.55 -18.13
N ASP A 560 -22.50 -1.37 -18.69
CA ASP A 560 -21.62 -2.46 -19.07
C ASP A 560 -21.10 -3.23 -17.85
N ALA A 561 -20.55 -2.52 -16.87
CA ALA A 561 -20.06 -3.11 -15.63
C ALA A 561 -21.12 -3.93 -14.87
N ASN A 562 -22.40 -3.56 -14.99
CA ASN A 562 -23.53 -4.26 -14.37
C ASN A 562 -24.21 -5.30 -15.30
N GLY A 563 -23.68 -5.54 -16.51
CA GLY A 563 -24.26 -6.48 -17.47
C GLY A 563 -25.66 -6.09 -17.95
N MET A 564 -25.98 -4.80 -17.94
CA MET A 564 -27.30 -4.25 -18.28
C MET A 564 -27.38 -3.65 -19.70
N LEU A 565 -26.29 -3.64 -20.47
CA LEU A 565 -26.28 -3.13 -21.85
C LEU A 565 -27.35 -3.81 -22.72
N ASP A 566 -27.49 -5.13 -22.66
CA ASP A 566 -28.53 -5.85 -23.41
C ASP A 566 -29.93 -5.34 -23.07
N THR A 567 -30.21 -5.14 -21.78
CA THR A 567 -31.52 -4.66 -21.31
C THR A 567 -31.77 -3.21 -21.74
N LEU A 568 -30.74 -2.36 -21.66
CA LEU A 568 -30.79 -0.98 -22.16
C LEU A 568 -31.04 -0.95 -23.68
N GLY A 569 -30.38 -1.81 -24.45
CA GLY A 569 -30.55 -1.88 -25.91
C GLY A 569 -31.98 -2.22 -26.30
N ILE A 570 -32.58 -3.22 -25.64
CA ILE A 570 -34.00 -3.55 -25.86
C ILE A 570 -34.91 -2.38 -25.49
N TRP A 571 -34.67 -1.73 -24.35
CA TRP A 571 -35.45 -0.55 -23.93
C TRP A 571 -35.38 0.58 -24.96
N VAL A 572 -34.19 0.87 -25.50
CA VAL A 572 -34.01 1.89 -26.55
C VAL A 572 -34.83 1.53 -27.78
N ILE A 573 -34.77 0.28 -28.22
CA ILE A 573 -35.49 -0.14 -29.43
C ILE A 573 -37.01 -0.08 -29.22
N GLU A 574 -37.52 -0.54 -28.08
CA GLU A 574 -38.95 -0.44 -27.75
C GLU A 574 -39.43 1.03 -27.75
N ASN A 575 -38.64 1.95 -27.20
CA ASN A 575 -38.97 3.38 -27.17
C ASN A 575 -38.88 4.03 -28.56
N VAL A 576 -37.89 3.64 -29.38
CA VAL A 576 -37.82 4.09 -30.78
C VAL A 576 -39.05 3.63 -31.54
N VAL A 577 -39.41 2.33 -31.45
CA VAL A 577 -40.59 1.76 -32.12
C VAL A 577 -41.85 2.53 -31.72
N ALA A 578 -42.07 2.74 -30.42
CA ALA A 578 -43.21 3.50 -29.92
C ALA A 578 -43.21 4.94 -30.45
N GLN A 579 -42.03 5.58 -30.54
CA GLN A 579 -41.92 6.94 -31.06
C GLN A 579 -42.20 7.00 -32.58
N VAL A 580 -41.78 6.01 -33.36
CA VAL A 580 -42.11 5.92 -34.79
C VAL A 580 -43.61 5.85 -34.98
N GLU A 581 -44.29 5.02 -34.18
CA GLU A 581 -45.74 4.87 -34.25
C GLU A 581 -46.46 6.18 -33.91
N ARG A 582 -45.98 6.94 -32.91
CA ARG A 582 -46.51 8.28 -32.60
C ARG A 582 -46.34 9.24 -33.76
N TRP A 583 -45.15 9.30 -34.37
CA TRP A 583 -44.92 10.15 -35.54
C TRP A 583 -45.82 9.74 -36.72
N GLN A 584 -46.03 8.44 -36.94
CA GLN A 584 -46.97 7.97 -37.96
C GLN A 584 -48.41 8.43 -37.70
N GLN A 585 -48.87 8.42 -36.44
CA GLN A 585 -50.19 8.95 -36.06
C GLN A 585 -50.30 10.46 -36.30
N GLN A 586 -49.19 11.18 -36.22
CA GLN A 586 -49.10 12.62 -36.54
C GLN A 586 -48.87 12.89 -38.04
N ASN A 587 -48.90 11.87 -38.91
CA ASN A 587 -48.57 11.95 -40.34
C ASN A 587 -47.12 12.41 -40.64
N ILE A 588 -46.21 12.25 -39.69
CA ILE A 588 -44.78 12.54 -39.85
C ILE A 588 -44.07 11.25 -40.28
N THR A 589 -43.29 11.32 -41.35
CA THR A 589 -42.45 10.20 -41.81
C THR A 589 -40.98 10.52 -41.55
N PRO A 590 -40.37 9.98 -40.48
CA PRO A 590 -39.04 10.38 -40.02
C PRO A 590 -37.88 9.89 -40.91
N GLY A 591 -38.17 9.16 -42.00
CA GLY A 591 -37.14 8.48 -42.79
C GLY A 591 -36.53 7.28 -42.05
N LYS A 592 -35.20 7.13 -42.15
CA LYS A 592 -34.40 6.14 -41.40
C LYS A 592 -34.17 6.60 -39.96
N ILE A 593 -34.11 5.67 -39.02
CA ILE A 593 -33.84 5.95 -37.61
C ILE A 593 -32.61 5.17 -37.20
N ALA A 594 -31.52 5.89 -36.97
CA ALA A 594 -30.26 5.33 -36.57
C ALA A 594 -30.22 5.12 -35.04
N ILE A 595 -29.81 3.92 -34.62
CA ILE A 595 -29.66 3.51 -33.23
C ILE A 595 -28.24 3.02 -33.04
N ASN A 596 -27.53 3.63 -32.08
CA ASN A 596 -26.19 3.18 -31.69
C ASN A 596 -26.25 1.83 -30.99
N LEU A 597 -25.44 0.88 -31.46
CA LEU A 597 -25.38 -0.48 -30.96
C LEU A 597 -23.94 -0.83 -30.56
N ALA A 598 -23.74 -1.14 -29.29
CA ALA A 598 -22.46 -1.62 -28.78
C ALA A 598 -22.21 -3.09 -29.21
N THR A 599 -20.95 -3.51 -29.29
CA THR A 599 -20.56 -4.86 -29.74
C THR A 599 -21.19 -5.95 -28.88
N GLU A 600 -21.24 -5.70 -27.57
CA GLU A 600 -21.72 -6.60 -26.52
C GLU A 600 -23.23 -6.85 -26.65
N GLN A 601 -23.96 -5.91 -27.25
CA GLN A 601 -25.42 -6.01 -27.48
C GLN A 601 -25.77 -6.85 -28.71
N ILE A 602 -24.79 -7.20 -29.55
CA ILE A 602 -24.99 -8.04 -30.74
C ILE A 602 -25.14 -9.49 -30.28
N SER A 603 -26.35 -9.82 -29.83
CA SER A 603 -26.68 -11.09 -29.21
C SER A 603 -27.87 -11.76 -29.87
N GLN A 604 -28.07 -13.05 -29.60
CA GLN A 604 -29.24 -13.79 -30.09
C GLN A 604 -30.55 -13.16 -29.59
N ARG A 605 -30.52 -12.50 -28.42
CA ARG A 605 -31.67 -11.80 -27.84
C ARG A 605 -32.08 -10.61 -28.69
N LEU A 606 -31.12 -9.81 -29.16
CA LEU A 606 -31.38 -8.71 -30.10
C LEU A 606 -32.02 -9.23 -31.39
N TYR A 607 -31.43 -10.26 -31.99
CA TYR A 607 -31.99 -10.87 -33.20
C TYR A 607 -33.43 -11.35 -33.00
N GLN A 608 -33.72 -12.00 -31.87
CA GLN A 608 -35.08 -12.44 -31.55
C GLN A 608 -36.06 -11.27 -31.41
N ALA A 609 -35.65 -10.18 -30.77
CA ALA A 609 -36.45 -8.96 -30.67
C ALA A 609 -36.73 -8.37 -32.07
N MET A 610 -35.72 -8.32 -32.94
CA MET A 610 -35.85 -7.75 -34.28
C MET A 610 -36.68 -8.63 -35.19
N ASN A 611 -36.54 -9.94 -35.09
CA ASN A 611 -37.37 -10.90 -35.82
C ASN A 611 -38.84 -10.83 -35.36
N ARG A 612 -39.08 -10.60 -34.06
CA ARG A 612 -40.43 -10.34 -33.56
C ARG A 612 -41.02 -9.06 -34.16
N LEU A 613 -40.25 -7.97 -34.13
CA LEU A 613 -40.64 -6.71 -34.73
C LEU A 613 -40.89 -6.85 -36.25
N ASN A 614 -40.09 -7.66 -36.95
CA ASN A 614 -40.30 -7.96 -38.36
C ASN A 614 -41.66 -8.63 -38.61
N LYS A 615 -42.05 -9.58 -37.75
CA LYS A 615 -43.35 -10.28 -37.87
C LYS A 615 -44.52 -9.36 -37.57
N GLU A 616 -44.37 -8.44 -36.61
CA GLU A 616 -45.42 -7.53 -36.18
C GLU A 616 -45.56 -6.32 -37.11
N ASN A 617 -44.44 -5.70 -37.52
CA ASN A 617 -44.43 -4.51 -38.37
C ASN A 617 -43.18 -4.43 -39.29
N PRO A 618 -43.17 -5.15 -40.42
CA PRO A 618 -42.02 -5.16 -41.34
C PRO A 618 -41.65 -3.79 -41.91
N LYS A 619 -42.66 -2.91 -42.09
CA LYS A 619 -42.45 -1.55 -42.62
C LYS A 619 -41.69 -0.66 -41.65
N LEU A 620 -41.89 -0.86 -40.35
CA LEU A 620 -41.16 -0.13 -39.31
C LEU A 620 -39.73 -0.66 -39.21
N LEU A 621 -39.54 -1.98 -39.25
CA LEU A 621 -38.21 -2.58 -39.26
C LEU A 621 -37.33 -2.03 -40.38
N ALA A 622 -37.86 -1.88 -41.59
CA ALA A 622 -37.14 -1.31 -42.73
C ALA A 622 -36.67 0.14 -42.52
N LYS A 623 -37.19 0.84 -41.50
CA LYS A 623 -36.73 2.18 -41.12
C LYS A 623 -35.60 2.17 -40.11
N ILE A 624 -35.34 1.05 -39.42
CA ILE A 624 -34.29 0.96 -38.42
C ILE A 624 -32.93 0.82 -39.10
N GLU A 625 -31.98 1.58 -38.56
CA GLU A 625 -30.58 1.57 -38.93
C GLU A 625 -29.76 1.34 -37.66
N PHE A 626 -28.83 0.39 -37.66
CA PHE A 626 -27.91 0.17 -36.53
C PHE A 626 -26.52 0.67 -36.85
N ASP A 627 -26.01 1.50 -35.96
CA ASP A 627 -24.65 2.04 -36.00
C ASP A 627 -23.74 1.16 -35.15
N LEU A 628 -22.78 0.49 -35.80
CA LEU A 628 -21.82 -0.43 -35.21
C LEU A 628 -20.47 0.27 -35.07
N SER A 629 -19.79 0.15 -33.93
CA SER A 629 -18.46 0.75 -33.77
C SER A 629 -17.41 0.08 -34.66
N GLU A 630 -16.38 0.81 -35.11
CA GLU A 630 -15.25 0.24 -35.85
C GLU A 630 -14.53 -0.89 -35.06
N SER A 631 -14.43 -0.78 -33.73
CA SER A 631 -13.85 -1.82 -32.86
C SER A 631 -14.64 -3.14 -32.88
N SER A 632 -15.94 -3.09 -33.18
CA SER A 632 -16.76 -4.29 -33.39
C SER A 632 -16.26 -5.12 -34.60
N LEU A 633 -15.37 -4.55 -35.43
CA LEU A 633 -14.84 -5.14 -36.66
C LEU A 633 -13.43 -5.72 -36.51
N SER A 634 -12.68 -5.40 -35.45
CA SER A 634 -11.26 -5.80 -35.34
C SER A 634 -11.05 -7.22 -34.82
N GLU A 635 -11.87 -7.66 -33.85
CA GLU A 635 -11.81 -9.00 -33.24
C GLU A 635 -13.22 -9.57 -33.01
N PRO A 636 -13.98 -9.88 -34.07
CA PRO A 636 -15.31 -10.43 -33.89
C PRO A 636 -15.21 -11.84 -33.30
N LEU A 637 -15.90 -12.06 -32.17
CA LEU A 637 -16.26 -13.42 -31.75
C LEU A 637 -17.00 -14.10 -32.93
N PRO A 638 -16.72 -15.37 -33.25
CA PRO A 638 -17.33 -16.04 -34.41
C PRO A 638 -18.86 -15.91 -34.49
N ASN A 639 -19.53 -15.89 -33.34
CA ASN A 639 -20.99 -15.77 -33.26
C ASN A 639 -21.53 -14.38 -33.64
N THR A 640 -20.72 -13.32 -33.57
CA THR A 640 -21.16 -11.93 -33.81
C THR A 640 -21.38 -11.67 -35.30
N LEU A 641 -20.50 -12.19 -36.17
CA LEU A 641 -20.64 -12.02 -37.62
C LEU A 641 -21.89 -12.72 -38.15
N ASP A 642 -22.19 -13.92 -37.65
CA ASP A 642 -23.41 -14.66 -38.02
C ASP A 642 -24.69 -13.88 -37.64
N ILE A 643 -24.69 -13.20 -36.50
CA ILE A 643 -25.83 -12.38 -36.07
C ILE A 643 -25.96 -11.12 -36.92
N ILE A 644 -24.84 -10.47 -37.26
CA ILE A 644 -24.82 -9.31 -38.17
C ILE A 644 -25.42 -9.69 -39.53
N GLU A 645 -25.02 -10.84 -40.08
CA GLU A 645 -25.58 -11.34 -41.35
C GLU A 645 -27.08 -11.64 -41.23
N GLN A 646 -27.51 -12.27 -40.13
CA GLN A 646 -28.94 -12.50 -39.84
C GLN A 646 -29.75 -11.20 -39.73
N LEU A 647 -29.21 -10.15 -39.09
CA LEU A 647 -29.87 -8.85 -38.98
C LEU A 647 -29.99 -8.17 -40.34
N HIS A 648 -28.95 -8.27 -41.18
CA HIS A 648 -28.98 -7.77 -42.54
C HIS A 648 -30.01 -8.53 -43.41
N GLU A 649 -30.10 -9.85 -43.28
CA GLU A 649 -31.11 -10.67 -43.97
C GLU A 649 -32.55 -10.32 -43.58
N LEU A 650 -32.76 -9.84 -42.35
CA LEU A 650 -34.06 -9.30 -41.92
C LEU A 650 -34.41 -7.96 -42.59
N GLY A 651 -33.47 -7.32 -43.30
CA GLY A 651 -33.66 -6.05 -43.99
C GLY A 651 -33.30 -4.82 -43.14
N ILE A 652 -32.56 -5.00 -42.04
CA ILE A 652 -32.07 -3.91 -41.21
C ILE A 652 -30.83 -3.29 -41.86
N THR A 653 -30.77 -1.96 -41.91
CA THR A 653 -29.60 -1.26 -42.45
C THR A 653 -28.49 -1.23 -41.41
N LEU A 654 -27.30 -1.73 -41.75
CA LEU A 654 -26.15 -1.75 -40.87
C LEU A 654 -25.11 -0.73 -41.33
N VAL A 655 -24.60 0.05 -40.38
CA VAL A 655 -23.73 1.20 -40.61
C VAL A 655 -22.51 1.08 -39.73
N ILE A 656 -21.35 1.45 -40.26
CA ILE A 656 -20.12 1.53 -39.47
C ILE A 656 -19.95 2.95 -38.97
N ASP A 657 -19.91 3.08 -37.65
CA ASP A 657 -19.71 4.30 -36.91
C ASP A 657 -18.26 4.44 -36.45
N ARG A 658 -17.83 5.69 -36.21
CA ARG A 658 -16.46 6.01 -35.77
C ARG A 658 -15.31 5.56 -36.68
N PHE A 659 -15.55 5.48 -37.99
CA PHE A 659 -14.56 5.02 -38.97
C PHE A 659 -13.31 5.91 -39.02
N GLY A 660 -12.13 5.31 -38.79
CA GLY A 660 -10.81 5.94 -38.91
C GLY A 660 -10.07 6.16 -37.58
N LYS A 661 -10.66 5.77 -36.44
CA LYS A 661 -10.01 5.84 -35.12
C LYS A 661 -9.30 4.53 -34.73
N GLY A 662 -9.64 3.39 -35.33
CA GLY A 662 -9.08 2.07 -35.00
C GLY A 662 -8.14 1.46 -36.04
N ILE A 663 -7.58 0.29 -35.72
CA ILE A 663 -6.88 -0.61 -36.68
C ILE A 663 -7.94 -1.46 -37.40
N GLY A 664 -8.94 -0.82 -38.01
CA GLY A 664 -9.95 -1.52 -38.79
C GLY A 664 -9.30 -2.21 -39.99
N SER A 665 -9.30 -3.55 -40.00
CA SER A 665 -8.82 -4.31 -41.15
C SER A 665 -9.75 -4.05 -42.33
N MET A 666 -9.29 -3.29 -43.33
CA MET A 666 -10.03 -3.07 -44.60
C MET A 666 -10.51 -4.36 -45.26
N LEU A 667 -9.92 -5.51 -44.88
CA LEU A 667 -10.35 -6.83 -45.29
C LEU A 667 -11.80 -7.14 -44.85
N HIS A 668 -12.21 -6.72 -43.65
CA HIS A 668 -13.56 -6.99 -43.13
C HIS A 668 -14.63 -6.10 -43.77
N LEU A 669 -14.31 -4.86 -44.13
CA LEU A 669 -15.21 -3.99 -44.91
C LEU A 669 -15.62 -4.61 -46.24
N LYS A 670 -14.74 -5.41 -46.85
CA LYS A 670 -15.01 -6.08 -48.12
C LYS A 670 -16.03 -7.21 -47.99
N THR A 671 -16.10 -7.87 -46.83
CA THR A 671 -16.87 -9.11 -46.64
C THR A 671 -18.14 -8.92 -45.82
N MET A 672 -18.28 -7.81 -45.11
CA MET A 672 -19.43 -7.57 -44.23
C MET A 672 -20.62 -6.93 -44.96
N ALA A 673 -21.82 -7.29 -44.50
CA ALA A 673 -23.09 -6.79 -45.03
C ALA A 673 -23.46 -5.42 -44.44
N VAL A 674 -22.62 -4.42 -44.68
CA VAL A 674 -22.84 -3.02 -44.27
C VAL A 674 -23.20 -2.17 -45.49
N SER A 675 -23.99 -1.11 -45.28
CA SER A 675 -24.50 -0.28 -46.39
C SER A 675 -23.95 1.16 -46.37
N LYS A 676 -23.49 1.63 -45.21
CA LYS A 676 -23.10 3.03 -44.99
C LYS A 676 -21.95 3.13 -43.99
N ILE A 677 -21.15 4.17 -44.14
CA ILE A 677 -20.08 4.55 -43.20
C ILE A 677 -20.30 5.98 -42.71
N LYS A 678 -20.12 6.19 -41.40
CA LYS A 678 -20.10 7.50 -40.76
C LYS A 678 -18.66 7.98 -40.55
N ILE A 679 -18.38 9.20 -41.01
CA ILE A 679 -17.12 9.92 -40.79
C ILE A 679 -17.33 10.87 -39.61
N GLU A 680 -16.51 10.70 -38.57
CA GLU A 680 -16.64 11.42 -37.30
C GLU A 680 -16.26 12.89 -37.37
N ARG A 681 -16.77 13.63 -36.36
CA ARG A 681 -16.53 15.06 -36.19
C ARG A 681 -15.05 15.42 -36.21
N GLU A 682 -14.16 14.61 -35.64
CA GLU A 682 -12.73 14.95 -35.59
C GLU A 682 -12.08 15.02 -36.98
N PHE A 683 -12.58 14.26 -37.97
CA PHE A 683 -12.12 14.35 -39.36
C PHE A 683 -12.69 15.57 -40.07
N ILE A 684 -13.91 15.98 -39.70
CA ILE A 684 -14.64 17.09 -40.33
C ILE A 684 -14.20 18.46 -39.77
N ARG A 685 -13.83 18.53 -38.48
CA ARG A 685 -13.56 19.78 -37.75
C ARG A 685 -12.61 20.71 -38.50
N ASP A 686 -11.51 20.16 -39.03
CA ASP A 686 -10.42 20.94 -39.66
C ASP A 686 -10.43 20.81 -41.20
N LEU A 687 -11.54 20.34 -41.81
CA LEU A 687 -11.69 20.05 -43.25
C LEU A 687 -11.49 21.28 -44.16
N ASP A 688 -11.91 22.44 -43.68
CA ASP A 688 -11.85 23.72 -44.38
C ASP A 688 -10.49 24.42 -44.22
N THR A 689 -9.78 24.21 -43.11
CA THR A 689 -8.53 24.90 -42.78
C THR A 689 -7.26 24.08 -43.02
N ASN A 690 -7.31 22.74 -42.93
CA ASN A 690 -6.14 21.87 -43.01
C ASN A 690 -6.14 21.00 -44.28
N GLU A 691 -5.13 21.18 -45.13
CA GLU A 691 -4.99 20.43 -46.38
C GLU A 691 -4.81 18.91 -46.17
N ARG A 692 -4.12 18.50 -45.10
CA ARG A 692 -3.95 17.07 -44.78
C ARG A 692 -5.27 16.44 -44.38
N SER A 693 -6.03 17.07 -43.49
CA SER A 693 -7.37 16.60 -43.09
C SER A 693 -8.29 16.51 -44.31
N ARG A 694 -8.24 17.51 -45.19
CA ARG A 694 -8.99 17.53 -46.43
C ARG A 694 -8.65 16.37 -47.37
N ASN A 695 -7.37 16.11 -47.60
CA ASN A 695 -6.93 15.01 -48.46
C ASN A 695 -7.30 13.65 -47.86
N LEU A 696 -7.25 13.52 -46.52
CA LEU A 696 -7.65 12.30 -45.82
C LEU A 696 -9.15 12.03 -45.98
N VAL A 697 -10.00 13.01 -45.68
CA VAL A 697 -11.47 12.89 -45.85
C VAL A 697 -11.83 12.57 -47.29
N LYS A 698 -11.18 13.23 -48.27
CA LYS A 698 -11.37 12.93 -49.70
C LYS A 698 -10.98 11.49 -50.06
N ALA A 699 -9.88 10.99 -49.51
CA ALA A 699 -9.44 9.62 -49.74
C ALA A 699 -10.42 8.59 -49.13
N VAL A 700 -10.90 8.85 -47.91
CA VAL A 700 -11.89 8.00 -47.23
C VAL A 700 -13.18 7.95 -48.04
N ILE A 701 -13.78 9.11 -48.36
CA ILE A 701 -15.04 9.17 -49.13
C ILE A 701 -14.89 8.42 -50.46
N ARG A 702 -13.80 8.65 -51.18
CA ARG A 702 -13.58 7.97 -52.46
C ARG A 702 -13.46 6.46 -52.29
N MET A 703 -12.68 5.99 -51.33
CA MET A 703 -12.51 4.57 -51.05
C MET A 703 -13.85 3.90 -50.71
N THR A 704 -14.64 4.52 -49.83
CA THR A 704 -15.93 3.97 -49.40
C THR A 704 -16.94 3.93 -50.56
N THR A 705 -16.94 4.94 -51.43
CA THR A 705 -17.79 4.95 -52.62
C THR A 705 -17.38 3.86 -53.63
N GLU A 706 -16.08 3.60 -53.80
CA GLU A 706 -15.59 2.50 -54.67
C GLU A 706 -15.94 1.11 -54.12
N LEU A 707 -16.16 0.99 -52.81
CA LEU A 707 -16.69 -0.22 -52.17
C LEU A 707 -18.23 -0.33 -52.29
N GLY A 708 -18.90 0.64 -52.89
CA GLY A 708 -20.35 0.69 -53.02
C GLY A 708 -21.08 1.10 -51.73
N LEU A 709 -20.37 1.69 -50.77
CA LEU A 709 -20.93 2.13 -49.49
C LEU A 709 -21.32 3.61 -49.55
N GLU A 710 -22.45 3.93 -48.92
CA GLU A 710 -22.86 5.32 -48.70
C GLU A 710 -22.01 5.97 -47.60
N VAL A 711 -21.93 7.30 -47.62
CA VAL A 711 -21.10 8.05 -46.65
C VAL A 711 -21.91 9.15 -45.99
N GLN A 712 -21.86 9.17 -44.67
CA GLN A 712 -22.45 10.20 -43.81
C GLN A 712 -21.36 10.95 -43.06
N ALA A 713 -21.34 12.28 -43.14
CA ALA A 713 -20.45 13.11 -42.36
C ALA A 713 -21.14 13.63 -41.09
N VAL A 714 -20.52 13.40 -39.93
CA VAL A 714 -21.03 13.82 -38.62
C VAL A 714 -20.26 15.05 -38.12
N GLY A 715 -20.96 15.96 -37.45
CA GLY A 715 -20.35 17.15 -36.85
C GLY A 715 -20.07 18.28 -37.84
N VAL A 716 -20.90 18.42 -38.88
CA VAL A 716 -20.80 19.58 -39.80
C VAL A 716 -21.29 20.85 -39.09
N GLU A 717 -20.40 21.83 -38.95
CA GLU A 717 -20.63 23.05 -38.18
C GLU A 717 -20.83 24.28 -39.08
N ASN A 718 -20.22 24.29 -40.26
CA ASN A 718 -20.24 25.47 -41.14
C ASN A 718 -20.49 25.11 -42.62
N GLN A 719 -20.91 26.11 -43.41
CA GLN A 719 -21.24 25.90 -44.83
C GLN A 719 -20.01 25.54 -45.67
N ALA A 720 -18.81 26.00 -45.31
CA ALA A 720 -17.58 25.69 -46.04
C ALA A 720 -17.21 24.19 -45.94
N GLN A 721 -17.42 23.58 -44.77
CA GLN A 721 -17.28 22.13 -44.58
C GLN A 721 -18.29 21.38 -45.44
N LEU A 722 -19.56 21.80 -45.45
CA LEU A 722 -20.61 21.19 -46.27
C LEU A 722 -20.31 21.26 -47.77
N ASP A 723 -19.84 22.41 -48.26
CA ASP A 723 -19.48 22.60 -49.66
C ASP A 723 -18.33 21.66 -50.08
N LYS A 724 -17.35 21.45 -49.19
CA LYS A 724 -16.25 20.50 -49.41
C LYS A 724 -16.72 19.05 -49.40
N LEU A 725 -17.61 18.68 -48.48
CA LEU A 725 -18.19 17.34 -48.42
C LEU A 725 -19.01 17.03 -49.69
N LYS A 726 -19.76 18.01 -50.19
CA LYS A 726 -20.49 17.92 -51.46
C LYS A 726 -19.54 17.76 -52.65
N GLU A 727 -18.44 18.51 -52.68
CA GLU A 727 -17.38 18.37 -53.70
C GLU A 727 -16.76 16.96 -53.70
N PHE A 728 -16.61 16.34 -52.53
CA PHE A 728 -15.99 15.02 -52.40
C PHE A 728 -16.94 13.85 -52.67
N GLY A 729 -18.24 14.11 -52.87
CA GLY A 729 -19.23 13.07 -53.12
C GLY A 729 -19.77 12.41 -51.85
N CYS A 730 -19.77 13.12 -50.72
CA CYS A 730 -20.48 12.67 -49.53
C CYS A 730 -22.00 12.61 -49.81
N HIS A 731 -22.72 11.68 -49.19
CA HIS A 731 -24.14 11.42 -49.47
C HIS A 731 -25.05 12.10 -48.44
N TYR A 732 -24.69 11.99 -47.16
CA TYR A 732 -25.47 12.48 -46.04
C TYR A 732 -24.61 13.29 -45.07
N TRP A 733 -25.25 14.16 -44.30
CA TRP A 733 -24.57 14.94 -43.28
C TRP A 733 -25.47 15.23 -42.09
N GLN A 734 -24.83 15.48 -40.95
CA GLN A 734 -25.47 15.78 -39.69
C GLN A 734 -24.56 16.72 -38.89
N GLY A 735 -25.14 17.69 -38.18
CA GLY A 735 -24.36 18.58 -37.34
C GLY A 735 -25.08 19.88 -36.98
N GLN A 736 -24.39 20.69 -36.18
CA GLN A 736 -24.90 21.96 -35.64
C GLN A 736 -25.28 22.97 -36.74
N LEU A 737 -24.73 22.83 -37.95
CA LEU A 737 -25.12 23.67 -39.09
C LEU A 737 -26.63 23.64 -39.38
N TYR A 738 -27.32 22.53 -39.08
CA TYR A 738 -28.78 22.42 -39.21
C TYR A 738 -29.48 22.52 -37.86
N LYS A 739 -29.36 21.46 -37.04
CA LYS A 739 -29.98 21.37 -35.71
C LYS A 739 -29.09 20.52 -34.79
N LEU A 740 -29.04 20.93 -33.53
CA LEU A 740 -28.54 20.08 -32.44
C LEU A 740 -29.59 18.99 -32.11
N PRO A 741 -29.21 17.94 -31.35
CA PRO A 741 -30.19 16.96 -30.88
C PRO A 741 -31.31 17.62 -30.06
N GLN A 742 -32.56 17.25 -30.34
CA GLN A 742 -33.76 17.84 -29.74
C GLN A 742 -34.78 16.78 -29.31
N ALA A 743 -35.77 17.18 -28.52
CA ALA A 743 -36.89 16.30 -28.17
C ALA A 743 -37.68 15.90 -29.42
N ALA A 744 -38.41 14.78 -29.32
CA ALA A 744 -39.11 14.17 -30.47
C ALA A 744 -40.16 15.09 -31.12
N ASP A 745 -40.74 16.02 -30.35
CA ASP A 745 -41.76 16.96 -30.82
C ASP A 745 -41.14 18.14 -31.60
N ASP A 746 -39.88 18.48 -31.32
CA ASP A 746 -39.19 19.64 -31.90
C ASP A 746 -38.31 19.27 -33.12
N VAL A 747 -37.95 17.99 -33.26
CA VAL A 747 -36.99 17.57 -34.30
C VAL A 747 -37.48 17.87 -35.73
N PHE A 748 -38.78 17.71 -35.98
CA PHE A 748 -39.43 17.99 -37.28
C PHE A 748 -40.15 19.34 -37.33
N SER A 749 -40.11 20.15 -36.26
CA SER A 749 -40.72 21.49 -36.29
C SER A 749 -39.96 22.39 -37.26
N SER A 750 -40.71 23.17 -38.05
CA SER A 750 -40.17 24.18 -38.96
C SER A 750 -39.99 25.47 -38.16
N ASP A 751 -38.80 25.70 -37.61
CA ASP A 751 -38.38 27.04 -37.19
C ASP A 751 -37.79 27.82 -38.37
#